data_AF-A0A640S7X5-F1
#
_entry.id   AF-A0A640S7X5-F1
#
_cell.length_a   1.000
_cell.length_b   1.000
_cell.length_c   1.000
_cell.angle_alpha   90.00
_cell.angle_beta   90.00
_cell.angle_gamma   90.00
#
_symmetry.space_group_name_H-M   'P 1'
#
loop_
_entity.id
_entity.type
_entity.pdbx_description
1 polymer ?
#
loop_
_entity_poly.entity_id
_entity_poly.type
_entity_poly.pdbx_seq_one_letter_code
_entity_poly.pdbx_strand_id
1 'polypeptide(L)'
;MSRATTALRPAGPVPVWEAASWLTHTDKMRGRLRGAVHELMGQPGLVGAPDPVRMTTVVLAAKTSAADLAVEMTSRELGRWVGVSASTIGHDVRPYLDREHITESENRVRPGTQVITGIRWQLLSLLDARLHQPATHPLRLQKVEFAVLWGLVEAVCAPGWSHADGTQTPPGLLGTRTGPGAATDRLALLLLVLEGRATGVVRLCSGSVHKHGRIAATIARLLGYSGAEGTAEGARVRGRLEAAGVVEVRRTSAGREQLVIPAVEAAYREMRRLRRAEGRPGGLVPGPRRGVATAGGDQIPAQTAKPQVNRGKSASGRGSASAGLHAYHTPMAALGDEGAGGIGFSGYGRGGSGDLPGRVCAREDQAADTDAAAALGPSSGGPDGPLRGEMPKTPPTIPMQPEGQELAGGDAGASSGLDAASDVLAGVGGRHSGGLRGRVPRPARDLEAVVAPVQLLWDRLKRDSTRRLVEKAIRGELTAIASVVGRGQAESILISRLTRRLLLQPGEADAITDPVGWLLGRGLPRRSDCNDAGCDEGVRMLSGTACAHCEDQVRSLRARRRHVAAHVQAQLPDATTEQQRAALEDQLRAVVDAEAARFEERRRERVAKDAAVAAKAAAARARQEADELARRAMPCAQCGEPETGGLCGTCWGWEETEKLLTDAKTLVAAGCGEPDDTELTQSLADMAEHQAHARIQDACDKAEAAGASATMIALAAKMKAQDIVDEYRTTALRTLGSEFQVEAEARNAHAAQMRRRHLHPSIEDAEQAATKAAEEARRRTAEHLLTQRSNAWRAAHTPAPTEPARNDQPTVYETGAAQARAAVTPAQRPQGAWTCTACGLALIGRPPADGRCAACEGQAAGLSRAERFARLAGAAS
;
A
#
# COMPACT_ATOMS: atom_id res chain seq x y z
N MET A 1 8.42 1.08 -43.41
CA MET A 1 7.09 1.19 -42.75
C MET A 1 7.31 1.33 -41.25
N SER A 2 7.64 2.55 -40.82
CA SER A 2 8.08 2.87 -39.46
C SER A 2 6.99 3.70 -38.80
N ARG A 3 6.38 3.19 -37.72
CA ARG A 3 5.41 3.96 -36.93
C ARG A 3 6.18 4.95 -36.05
N ALA A 4 6.15 6.21 -36.46
CA ALA A 4 6.65 7.33 -35.69
C ALA A 4 5.75 7.56 -34.46
N THR A 5 6.39 7.58 -33.30
CA THR A 5 5.79 7.80 -31.98
C THR A 5 5.41 9.28 -31.85
N THR A 6 4.11 9.59 -31.89
CA THR A 6 3.59 10.96 -31.74
C THR A 6 3.72 11.41 -30.28
N ALA A 7 4.70 12.27 -30.00
CA ALA A 7 4.84 12.96 -28.73
C ALA A 7 3.76 14.04 -28.58
N LEU A 8 2.85 13.86 -27.61
CA LEU A 8 1.86 14.86 -27.22
C LEU A 8 2.51 15.96 -26.36
N ARG A 9 2.41 17.22 -26.82
CA ARG A 9 2.80 18.42 -26.08
C ARG A 9 1.86 18.70 -24.89
N PRO A 10 2.35 19.36 -23.83
CA PRO A 10 1.67 19.45 -22.53
C PRO A 10 0.52 20.47 -22.55
N ALA A 11 -0.52 20.14 -21.78
CA ALA A 11 -1.50 21.11 -21.30
C ALA A 11 -0.77 22.16 -20.44
N GLY A 12 -1.21 23.42 -20.51
CA GLY A 12 -0.72 24.51 -19.66
C GLY A 12 -0.76 24.14 -18.16
N PRO A 13 -0.12 24.93 -17.28
CA PRO A 13 0.13 24.54 -15.90
C PRO A 13 -1.18 24.23 -15.18
N VAL A 14 -1.52 22.93 -15.18
CA VAL A 14 -2.43 22.32 -14.22
C VAL A 14 -1.81 22.68 -12.87
N PRO A 15 -2.58 23.23 -11.90
CA PRO A 15 -2.03 23.58 -10.59
C PRO A 15 -1.24 22.37 -10.12
N VAL A 16 0.09 22.55 -10.06
CA VAL A 16 0.99 21.48 -9.69
C VAL A 16 0.45 20.99 -8.37
N TRP A 17 0.04 19.73 -8.35
CA TRP A 17 -0.36 19.07 -7.13
C TRP A 17 0.94 18.91 -6.35
N GLU A 18 1.34 19.97 -5.63
CA GLU A 18 2.48 20.02 -4.71
C GLU A 18 2.12 19.20 -3.47
N ALA A 19 1.84 17.92 -3.70
CA ALA A 19 1.82 16.92 -2.67
C ALA A 19 3.28 16.52 -2.47
N ALA A 20 3.88 16.89 -1.34
CA ALA A 20 5.21 16.42 -0.92
C ALA A 20 5.30 14.87 -0.89
N SER A 21 4.17 14.17 -0.98
CA SER A 21 4.06 12.72 -1.10
C SER A 21 2.73 12.33 -1.74
N TRP A 22 2.74 11.30 -2.59
CA TRP A 22 1.53 10.67 -3.15
C TRP A 22 0.62 10.02 -2.11
N LEU A 23 0.99 9.98 -0.82
CA LEU A 23 0.09 9.56 0.27
C LEU A 23 -0.76 10.71 0.82
N THR A 24 -0.52 11.95 0.37
CA THR A 24 -1.27 13.15 0.77
C THR A 24 -2.28 13.56 -0.31
N HIS A 25 -3.54 13.65 0.09
CA HIS A 25 -4.69 13.88 -0.78
C HIS A 25 -5.76 14.69 -0.05
N THR A 26 -6.54 15.49 -0.76
CA THR A 26 -7.75 16.07 -0.15
C THR A 26 -8.76 14.97 0.19
N ASP A 27 -9.60 15.18 1.20
CA ASP A 27 -10.67 14.22 1.53
C ASP A 27 -11.62 13.99 0.34
N LYS A 28 -11.80 15.01 -0.51
CA LYS A 28 -12.55 14.91 -1.77
C LYS A 28 -11.87 13.96 -2.76
N MET A 29 -10.57 14.14 -3.04
CA MET A 29 -9.83 13.28 -3.96
C MET A 29 -9.75 11.84 -3.43
N ARG A 30 -9.49 11.66 -2.13
CA ARG A 30 -9.51 10.33 -1.50
C ARG A 30 -10.87 9.65 -1.63
N GLY A 31 -11.96 10.38 -1.36
CA GLY A 31 -13.32 9.87 -1.52
C GLY A 31 -13.63 9.46 -2.96
N ARG A 32 -13.17 10.24 -3.94
CA ARG A 32 -13.30 9.95 -5.37
C ARG A 32 -12.56 8.68 -5.78
N LEU A 33 -11.30 8.55 -5.39
CA LEU A 33 -10.48 7.36 -5.70
C LEU A 33 -10.99 6.12 -4.98
N ARG A 34 -11.42 6.25 -3.73
CA ARG A 34 -12.09 5.17 -2.99
C ARG A 34 -13.34 4.69 -3.74
N GLY A 35 -14.19 5.61 -4.20
CA GLY A 35 -15.38 5.26 -4.99
C GLY A 35 -15.02 4.52 -6.26
N ALA A 36 -14.01 4.99 -7.00
CA ALA A 36 -13.56 4.35 -8.24
C ALA A 36 -12.98 2.94 -8.01
N VAL A 37 -12.14 2.75 -7.00
CA VAL A 37 -11.55 1.44 -6.70
C VAL A 37 -12.60 0.45 -6.21
N HIS A 38 -13.55 0.87 -5.36
CA HIS A 38 -14.64 -0.01 -4.93
C HIS A 38 -15.58 -0.36 -6.09
N GLU A 39 -15.90 0.60 -6.97
CA GLU A 39 -16.71 0.34 -8.18
C GLU A 39 -16.00 -0.63 -9.13
N LEU A 40 -14.67 -0.53 -9.25
CA LEU A 40 -13.87 -1.46 -10.04
C LEU A 40 -13.91 -2.86 -9.44
N MET A 41 -13.80 -2.99 -8.12
CA MET A 41 -13.84 -4.28 -7.42
C MET A 41 -15.24 -4.89 -7.35
N GLY A 42 -16.28 -4.07 -7.52
CA GLY A 42 -17.68 -4.51 -7.58
C GLY A 42 -18.14 -5.01 -8.95
N GLN A 43 -17.29 -4.94 -9.98
CA GLN A 43 -17.65 -5.39 -11.32
C GLN A 43 -18.00 -6.89 -11.35
N PRO A 44 -19.03 -7.29 -12.12
CA PRO A 44 -19.27 -8.71 -12.43
C PRO A 44 -17.98 -9.35 -12.96
N GLY A 45 -17.56 -10.48 -12.38
CA GLY A 45 -16.29 -11.16 -12.71
C GLY A 45 -15.10 -10.81 -11.81
N LEU A 46 -15.15 -9.72 -11.02
CA LEU A 46 -14.13 -9.40 -10.02
C LEU A 46 -14.56 -9.71 -8.57
N VAL A 47 -15.87 -9.80 -8.34
CA VAL A 47 -16.41 -10.25 -7.04
C VAL A 47 -16.05 -11.72 -6.83
N GLY A 48 -15.28 -12.00 -5.77
CA GLY A 48 -14.79 -13.36 -5.47
C GLY A 48 -13.62 -13.83 -6.33
N ALA A 49 -13.12 -12.99 -7.25
CA ALA A 49 -11.95 -13.32 -8.05
C ALA A 49 -10.68 -13.40 -7.18
N PRO A 50 -9.66 -14.18 -7.60
CA PRO A 50 -8.38 -14.23 -6.90
C PRO A 50 -7.75 -12.83 -6.77
N ASP A 51 -7.15 -12.52 -5.62
CA ASP A 51 -6.54 -11.19 -5.41
C ASP A 51 -5.44 -10.81 -6.42
N PRO A 52 -4.64 -11.73 -6.98
CA PRO A 52 -3.76 -11.39 -8.10
C PRO A 52 -4.50 -10.80 -9.30
N VAL A 53 -5.70 -11.30 -9.63
CA VAL A 53 -6.55 -10.76 -10.70
C VAL A 53 -7.04 -9.37 -10.32
N ARG A 54 -7.62 -9.24 -9.13
CA ARG A 54 -8.17 -7.97 -8.62
C ARG A 54 -7.11 -6.88 -8.54
N MET A 55 -5.95 -7.19 -7.99
CA MET A 55 -4.82 -6.27 -7.91
C MET A 55 -4.29 -5.91 -9.30
N THR A 56 -4.27 -6.85 -10.24
CA THR A 56 -3.90 -6.59 -11.63
C THR A 56 -4.82 -5.55 -12.26
N THR A 57 -6.13 -5.70 -12.10
CA THR A 57 -7.12 -4.73 -12.60
C THR A 57 -6.87 -3.33 -12.04
N VAL A 58 -6.53 -3.21 -10.75
CA VAL A 58 -6.20 -1.92 -10.13
C VAL A 58 -4.92 -1.31 -10.71
N VAL A 59 -3.86 -2.11 -10.90
CA VAL A 59 -2.61 -1.65 -11.53
C VAL A 59 -2.87 -1.18 -12.96
N LEU A 60 -3.61 -1.96 -13.74
CA LEU A 60 -3.97 -1.60 -15.11
C LEU A 60 -4.80 -0.31 -15.12
N ALA A 61 -5.78 -0.16 -14.23
CA ALA A 61 -6.60 1.05 -14.11
C ALA A 61 -5.75 2.29 -13.76
N ALA A 62 -4.80 2.13 -12.85
CA ALA A 62 -3.91 3.21 -12.44
C ALA A 62 -2.94 3.63 -13.55
N LYS A 63 -2.44 2.67 -14.34
CA LYS A 63 -1.50 2.92 -15.46
C LYS A 63 -2.18 3.26 -16.78
N THR A 64 -3.50 3.15 -16.83
CA THR A 64 -4.28 3.48 -18.02
C THR A 64 -4.07 4.94 -18.39
N SER A 65 -3.73 5.20 -19.65
CA SER A 65 -3.66 6.56 -20.14
C SER A 65 -5.06 7.14 -20.30
N ALA A 66 -5.27 8.35 -19.78
CA ALA A 66 -6.56 9.03 -19.85
C ALA A 66 -6.97 9.39 -21.29
N ALA A 67 -6.04 9.36 -22.25
CA ALA A 67 -6.28 9.74 -23.63
C ALA A 67 -6.89 8.60 -24.47
N ASP A 68 -6.41 7.37 -24.26
CA ASP A 68 -6.72 6.21 -25.09
C ASP A 68 -7.28 5.02 -24.30
N LEU A 69 -7.41 5.15 -22.98
CA LEU A 69 -7.92 4.13 -22.05
C LEU A 69 -7.22 2.76 -22.21
N ALA A 70 -5.95 2.81 -22.59
CA ALA A 70 -5.11 1.63 -22.73
C ALA A 70 -3.81 1.79 -21.93
N VAL A 71 -3.17 0.65 -21.67
CA VAL A 71 -1.82 0.59 -21.11
C VAL A 71 -1.04 -0.53 -21.78
N GLU A 72 0.23 -0.27 -22.08
CA GLU A 72 1.14 -1.29 -22.59
C GLU A 72 2.11 -1.74 -21.50
N MET A 73 2.14 -3.04 -21.22
CA MET A 73 3.02 -3.66 -20.23
C MET A 73 3.35 -5.09 -20.61
N THR A 74 4.55 -5.55 -20.25
CA THR A 74 4.90 -6.96 -20.29
C THR A 74 4.32 -7.72 -19.08
N SER A 75 4.10 -9.03 -19.22
CA SER A 75 3.71 -9.89 -18.07
C SER A 75 4.72 -9.84 -16.92
N ARG A 76 6.00 -9.63 -17.24
CA ARG A 76 7.08 -9.50 -16.25
C ARG A 76 6.95 -8.22 -15.45
N GLU A 77 6.73 -7.09 -16.11
CA GLU A 77 6.49 -5.82 -15.44
C GLU A 77 5.24 -5.90 -14.58
N LEU A 78 4.13 -6.38 -15.15
CA LEU A 78 2.86 -6.51 -14.44
C LEU A 78 3.00 -7.42 -13.20
N GLY A 79 3.72 -8.54 -13.32
CA GLY A 79 4.02 -9.42 -12.19
C GLY A 79 4.79 -8.71 -11.07
N ARG A 80 5.77 -7.87 -11.40
CA ARG A 80 6.51 -7.06 -10.40
C ARG A 80 5.60 -6.04 -9.69
N TRP A 81 4.62 -5.46 -10.38
CA TRP A 81 3.64 -4.53 -9.80
C TRP A 81 2.60 -5.21 -8.90
N VAL A 82 2.30 -6.48 -9.16
CA VAL A 82 1.32 -7.28 -8.39
C VAL A 82 2.00 -8.08 -7.27
N GLY A 83 3.31 -8.34 -7.38
CA GLY A 83 4.09 -9.15 -6.43
C GLY A 83 4.08 -10.65 -6.75
N VAL A 84 3.73 -11.02 -7.97
CA VAL A 84 3.65 -12.42 -8.45
C VAL A 84 4.59 -12.66 -9.64
N SER A 85 4.77 -13.92 -10.02
CA SER A 85 5.64 -14.27 -11.13
C SER A 85 5.03 -13.87 -12.48
N ALA A 86 5.88 -13.68 -13.50
CA ALA A 86 5.41 -13.47 -14.88
C ALA A 86 4.60 -14.67 -15.41
N SER A 87 4.92 -15.88 -14.93
CA SER A 87 4.19 -17.12 -15.26
C SER A 87 2.77 -17.10 -14.69
N THR A 88 2.60 -16.68 -13.43
CA THR A 88 1.27 -16.47 -12.81
C THR A 88 0.45 -15.45 -13.59
N ILE A 89 1.07 -14.35 -14.06
CA ILE A 89 0.38 -13.39 -14.92
C ILE A 89 -0.06 -14.04 -16.24
N GLY A 90 0.82 -14.79 -16.89
CA GLY A 90 0.56 -15.39 -18.20
C GLY A 90 -0.45 -16.54 -18.19
N HIS A 91 -0.42 -17.40 -17.17
CA HIS A 91 -1.21 -18.64 -17.13
C HIS A 91 -2.46 -18.58 -16.25
N ASP A 92 -2.47 -17.74 -15.21
CA ASP A 92 -3.58 -17.68 -14.27
C ASP A 92 -4.37 -16.37 -14.42
N VAL A 93 -3.67 -15.23 -14.40
CA VAL A 93 -4.34 -13.92 -14.34
C VAL A 93 -4.88 -13.49 -15.70
N ARG A 94 -4.05 -13.49 -16.75
CA ARG A 94 -4.47 -13.07 -18.08
C ARG A 94 -5.63 -13.92 -18.62
N PRO A 95 -5.56 -15.26 -18.58
CA PRO A 95 -6.67 -16.08 -19.07
C PRO A 95 -7.96 -15.85 -18.28
N TYR A 96 -7.87 -15.58 -16.97
CA TYR A 96 -9.02 -15.21 -16.17
C TYR A 96 -9.64 -13.87 -16.64
N LEU A 97 -8.81 -12.83 -16.81
CA LEU A 97 -9.27 -11.51 -17.25
C LEU A 97 -9.92 -11.54 -18.64
N ASP A 98 -9.37 -12.33 -19.56
CA ASP A 98 -9.90 -12.49 -20.92
C ASP A 98 -11.22 -13.28 -20.91
N ARG A 99 -11.30 -14.38 -20.14
CA ARG A 99 -12.50 -15.23 -20.03
C ARG A 99 -13.68 -14.53 -19.36
N GLU A 100 -13.43 -13.77 -18.31
CA GLU A 100 -14.48 -13.01 -17.60
C GLU A 100 -14.79 -11.66 -18.30
N HIS A 101 -14.21 -11.41 -19.47
CA HIS A 101 -14.38 -10.16 -20.24
C HIS A 101 -14.14 -8.90 -19.39
N ILE A 102 -13.10 -8.94 -18.54
CA ILE A 102 -12.69 -7.79 -17.72
C ILE A 102 -11.76 -6.87 -18.54
N THR A 103 -10.89 -7.47 -19.35
CA THR A 103 -9.97 -6.76 -20.23
C THR A 103 -10.05 -7.25 -21.67
N GLU A 104 -9.76 -6.36 -22.60
CA GLU A 104 -9.30 -6.72 -23.94
C GLU A 104 -7.77 -6.66 -23.95
N SER A 105 -7.10 -7.77 -24.30
CA SER A 105 -5.64 -7.88 -24.31
C SER A 105 -5.09 -8.22 -25.69
N GLU A 106 -4.19 -7.38 -26.22
CA GLU A 106 -3.57 -7.56 -27.54
C GLU A 106 -2.06 -7.71 -27.39
N ASN A 107 -1.47 -8.78 -27.95
CA ASN A 107 -0.02 -8.93 -27.97
C ASN A 107 0.61 -7.93 -28.93
N ARG A 108 1.55 -7.12 -28.45
CA ARG A 108 2.44 -6.33 -29.29
C ARG A 108 3.61 -7.18 -29.70
N VAL A 109 3.78 -7.33 -31.01
CA VAL A 109 4.85 -8.11 -31.63
C VAL A 109 5.82 -7.16 -32.29
N ARG A 110 7.12 -7.44 -32.17
CA ARG A 110 8.14 -6.65 -32.88
C ARG A 110 7.91 -6.78 -34.40
N PRO A 111 7.92 -5.67 -35.17
CA PRO A 111 7.70 -5.72 -36.61
C PRO A 111 8.60 -6.74 -37.31
N GLY A 112 8.01 -7.61 -38.14
CA GLY A 112 8.74 -8.66 -38.87
C GLY A 112 9.13 -9.89 -38.05
N THR A 113 8.67 -10.02 -36.80
CA THR A 113 8.96 -11.18 -35.94
C THR A 113 7.72 -11.67 -35.21
N GLN A 114 7.76 -12.88 -34.66
CA GLN A 114 6.73 -13.40 -33.72
C GLN A 114 7.08 -13.13 -32.24
N VAL A 115 8.08 -12.29 -31.95
CA VAL A 115 8.51 -12.01 -30.59
C VAL A 115 7.59 -10.96 -29.96
N ILE A 116 6.89 -11.37 -28.89
CA ILE A 116 6.03 -10.49 -28.10
C ILE A 116 6.91 -9.50 -27.32
N THR A 117 6.77 -8.21 -27.60
CA THR A 117 7.48 -7.11 -26.93
C THR A 117 6.68 -6.49 -25.80
N GLY A 118 5.36 -6.67 -25.79
CA GLY A 118 4.47 -6.10 -24.79
C GLY A 118 3.05 -6.65 -24.94
N ILE A 119 2.19 -6.33 -23.98
CA ILE A 119 0.76 -6.61 -24.05
C ILE A 119 0.05 -5.28 -23.88
N ARG A 120 -0.79 -4.91 -24.84
CA ARG A 120 -1.71 -3.79 -24.71
C ARG A 120 -2.96 -4.28 -24.00
N TRP A 121 -3.32 -3.59 -22.93
CA TRP A 121 -4.50 -3.88 -22.12
C TRP A 121 -5.49 -2.73 -22.23
N GLN A 122 -6.77 -3.06 -22.32
CA GLN A 122 -7.88 -2.13 -22.17
C GLN A 122 -8.84 -2.69 -21.13
N LEU A 123 -9.20 -1.88 -20.13
CA LEU A 123 -10.20 -2.27 -19.14
C LEU A 123 -11.58 -1.90 -19.65
N LEU A 124 -12.41 -2.91 -19.89
CA LEU A 124 -13.72 -2.71 -20.51
C LEU A 124 -14.65 -1.88 -19.61
N SER A 125 -14.54 -2.00 -18.29
CA SER A 125 -15.30 -1.18 -17.34
C SER A 125 -14.91 0.31 -17.34
N LEU A 126 -13.64 0.65 -17.62
CA LEU A 126 -13.22 2.05 -17.79
C LEU A 126 -13.67 2.60 -19.14
N LEU A 127 -13.66 1.77 -20.19
CA LEU A 127 -14.14 2.11 -21.52
C LEU A 127 -15.65 2.37 -21.49
N ASP A 128 -16.43 1.46 -20.91
CA ASP A 128 -17.87 1.60 -20.70
C ASP A 128 -18.19 2.86 -19.88
N ALA A 129 -17.48 3.06 -18.77
CA ALA A 129 -17.65 4.25 -17.95
C ALA A 129 -17.38 5.56 -18.69
N ARG A 130 -16.46 5.56 -19.67
CA ARG A 130 -16.16 6.73 -20.49
C ARG A 130 -17.23 6.98 -21.54
N LEU A 131 -17.70 5.92 -22.20
CA LEU A 131 -18.53 6.00 -23.39
C LEU A 131 -20.03 6.07 -23.06
N HIS A 132 -20.48 5.33 -22.05
CA HIS A 132 -21.90 5.05 -21.82
C HIS A 132 -22.41 5.54 -20.46
N GLN A 133 -21.53 5.73 -19.47
CA GLN A 133 -21.95 6.13 -18.12
C GLN A 133 -21.94 7.65 -17.91
N PRO A 134 -22.78 8.17 -16.98
CA PRO A 134 -22.84 9.61 -16.70
C PRO A 134 -21.51 10.18 -16.19
N ALA A 135 -21.35 11.51 -16.29
CA ALA A 135 -20.15 12.23 -15.81
C ALA A 135 -19.83 11.99 -14.32
N THR A 136 -20.84 11.62 -13.53
CA THR A 136 -20.73 11.33 -12.09
C THR A 136 -20.31 9.88 -11.79
N HIS A 137 -20.20 9.02 -12.80
CA HIS A 137 -19.89 7.60 -12.61
C HIS A 137 -18.50 7.40 -11.95
N PRO A 138 -18.36 6.53 -10.94
CA PRO A 138 -17.10 6.39 -10.20
C PRO A 138 -15.91 5.98 -11.08
N LEU A 139 -16.11 5.17 -12.12
CA LEU A 139 -15.04 4.76 -13.03
C LEU A 139 -14.71 5.79 -14.13
N ARG A 140 -15.48 6.87 -14.25
CA ARG A 140 -15.22 7.93 -15.23
C ARG A 140 -14.16 8.92 -14.70
N LEU A 141 -12.95 8.41 -14.52
CA LEU A 141 -11.83 9.15 -13.94
C LEU A 141 -11.31 10.26 -14.88
N GLN A 142 -11.01 11.43 -14.34
CA GLN A 142 -10.34 12.51 -15.05
C GLN A 142 -8.83 12.32 -15.10
N LYS A 143 -8.13 13.05 -15.98
CA LYS A 143 -6.66 12.97 -16.13
C LYS A 143 -5.92 13.16 -14.80
N VAL A 144 -6.34 14.14 -14.00
CA VAL A 144 -5.77 14.36 -12.66
C VAL A 144 -6.05 13.20 -11.70
N GLU A 145 -7.25 12.61 -11.76
CA GLU A 145 -7.62 11.49 -10.90
C GLU A 145 -6.84 10.22 -11.26
N PHE A 146 -6.61 9.96 -12.55
CA PHE A 146 -5.69 8.91 -12.99
C PHE A 146 -4.26 9.15 -12.50
N ALA A 147 -3.74 10.37 -12.61
CA ALA A 147 -2.39 10.69 -12.14
C ALA A 147 -2.24 10.48 -10.62
N VAL A 148 -3.26 10.87 -9.84
CA VAL A 148 -3.23 10.66 -8.38
C VAL A 148 -3.39 9.18 -8.02
N LEU A 149 -4.28 8.44 -8.71
CA LEU A 149 -4.39 7.00 -8.53
C LEU A 149 -3.08 6.29 -8.88
N TRP A 150 -2.43 6.72 -9.96
CA TRP A 150 -1.13 6.22 -10.38
C TRP A 150 -0.09 6.44 -9.29
N GLY A 151 0.15 7.68 -8.87
CA GLY A 151 1.12 8.00 -7.81
C GLY A 151 0.84 7.27 -6.49
N LEU A 152 -0.44 7.08 -6.14
CA LEU A 152 -0.83 6.27 -4.97
C LEU A 152 -0.44 4.80 -5.13
N VAL A 153 -0.73 4.19 -6.28
CA VAL A 153 -0.32 2.81 -6.58
C VAL A 153 1.21 2.70 -6.66
N GLU A 154 1.92 3.72 -7.14
CA GLU A 154 3.39 3.76 -7.08
C GLU A 154 3.87 3.74 -5.63
N ALA A 155 3.36 4.63 -4.77
CA ALA A 155 3.76 4.72 -3.38
C ALA A 155 3.52 3.43 -2.58
N VAL A 156 2.50 2.64 -2.95
CA VAL A 156 2.17 1.38 -2.27
C VAL A 156 2.88 0.18 -2.90
N CYS A 157 2.89 0.08 -4.23
CA CYS A 157 3.17 -1.17 -4.95
C CYS A 157 4.38 -1.12 -5.88
N ALA A 158 4.94 0.06 -6.19
CA ALA A 158 6.02 0.19 -7.16
C ALA A 158 7.19 -0.72 -6.79
N PRO A 159 7.69 -1.55 -7.71
CA PRO A 159 8.83 -2.42 -7.41
C PRO A 159 10.17 -1.66 -7.28
N GLY A 160 10.17 -0.35 -7.53
CA GLY A 160 11.37 0.46 -7.68
C GLY A 160 12.06 0.21 -9.03
N TRP A 161 12.77 1.23 -9.51
CA TRP A 161 13.55 1.14 -10.74
C TRP A 161 14.72 2.10 -10.73
N SER A 162 15.79 1.69 -11.39
CA SER A 162 16.91 2.55 -11.75
C SER A 162 16.64 3.12 -13.13
N HIS A 163 16.72 4.43 -13.25
CA HIS A 163 16.61 5.16 -14.50
C HIS A 163 17.93 5.10 -15.27
N ALA A 164 17.87 5.37 -16.58
CA ALA A 164 19.04 5.34 -17.46
C ALA A 164 20.08 6.41 -17.10
N ASP A 165 19.65 7.51 -16.47
CA ASP A 165 20.50 8.58 -15.93
C ASP A 165 21.17 8.22 -14.58
N GLY A 166 20.95 6.99 -14.09
CA GLY A 166 21.50 6.50 -12.82
C GLY A 166 20.68 6.89 -11.59
N THR A 167 19.63 7.71 -11.73
CA THR A 167 18.72 8.00 -10.61
C THR A 167 17.91 6.76 -10.24
N GLN A 168 17.51 6.63 -8.98
CA GLN A 168 16.72 5.48 -8.51
C GLN A 168 15.41 5.96 -7.91
N THR A 169 14.30 5.44 -8.44
CA THR A 169 13.00 5.54 -7.77
C THR A 169 12.91 4.41 -6.74
N PRO A 170 12.78 4.74 -5.44
CA PRO A 170 12.71 3.71 -4.40
C PRO A 170 11.44 2.86 -4.57
N PRO A 171 11.45 1.60 -4.09
CA PRO A 171 10.26 0.79 -4.07
C PRO A 171 9.18 1.42 -3.17
N GLY A 172 7.91 1.22 -3.53
CA GLY A 172 6.76 1.54 -2.70
C GLY A 172 6.74 0.71 -1.41
N LEU A 173 5.81 1.01 -0.51
CA LEU A 173 5.72 0.40 0.84
C LEU A 173 5.76 -1.13 0.84
N LEU A 174 5.15 -1.76 -0.17
CA LEU A 174 5.17 -3.22 -0.38
C LEU A 174 5.80 -3.61 -1.73
N GLY A 175 6.58 -2.72 -2.33
CA GLY A 175 7.21 -2.91 -3.64
C GLY A 175 8.16 -4.10 -3.72
N THR A 176 8.85 -4.41 -2.61
CA THR A 176 9.78 -5.54 -2.49
C THR A 176 9.10 -6.85 -2.09
N ARG A 177 7.83 -6.80 -1.65
CA ARG A 177 7.09 -7.99 -1.21
C ARG A 177 6.66 -8.82 -2.41
N THR A 178 7.17 -10.04 -2.53
CA THR A 178 6.84 -10.99 -3.59
C THR A 178 6.43 -12.35 -3.01
N GLY A 179 5.77 -13.19 -3.82
CA GLY A 179 5.40 -14.55 -3.45
C GLY A 179 3.98 -14.68 -2.88
N PRO A 180 3.66 -15.82 -2.21
CA PRO A 180 2.30 -16.10 -1.74
C PRO A 180 1.74 -14.97 -0.87
N GLY A 181 0.51 -14.55 -1.17
CA GLY A 181 -0.18 -13.46 -0.46
C GLY A 181 0.30 -12.04 -0.77
N ALA A 182 1.33 -11.83 -1.60
CA ALA A 182 1.84 -10.49 -1.91
C ALA A 182 0.79 -9.60 -2.59
N ALA A 183 0.03 -10.16 -3.54
CA ALA A 183 -1.06 -9.44 -4.21
C ALA A 183 -2.16 -9.03 -3.22
N THR A 184 -2.54 -9.93 -2.33
CA THR A 184 -3.52 -9.68 -1.25
C THR A 184 -3.02 -8.60 -0.30
N ASP A 185 -1.76 -8.66 0.13
CA ASP A 185 -1.16 -7.67 1.04
C ASP A 185 -1.13 -6.28 0.39
N ARG A 186 -0.76 -6.19 -0.89
CA ARG A 186 -0.75 -4.93 -1.67
C ARG A 186 -2.15 -4.34 -1.85
N LEU A 187 -3.12 -5.17 -2.23
CA LEU A 187 -4.51 -4.76 -2.38
C LEU A 187 -5.09 -4.28 -1.06
N ALA A 188 -4.85 -5.02 0.03
CA ALA A 188 -5.29 -4.65 1.36
C ALA A 188 -4.70 -3.31 1.79
N LEU A 189 -3.38 -3.10 1.64
CA LEU A 189 -2.75 -1.83 2.02
C LEU A 189 -3.29 -0.65 1.21
N LEU A 190 -3.49 -0.81 -0.10
CA LEU A 190 -4.07 0.24 -0.94
C LEU A 190 -5.46 0.66 -0.46
N LEU A 191 -6.34 -0.33 -0.18
CA LEU A 191 -7.68 -0.07 0.33
C LEU A 191 -7.65 0.59 1.70
N LEU A 192 -6.74 0.17 2.59
CA LEU A 192 -6.54 0.80 3.89
C LEU A 192 -6.08 2.25 3.78
N VAL A 193 -5.21 2.59 2.82
CA VAL A 193 -4.79 3.99 2.57
C VAL A 193 -5.97 4.84 2.10
N LEU A 194 -6.84 4.28 1.26
CA LEU A 194 -8.07 4.95 0.78
C LEU A 194 -9.12 5.15 1.90
N GLU A 195 -9.18 4.24 2.89
CA GLU A 195 -10.02 4.41 4.09
C GLU A 195 -9.35 5.20 5.22
N GLY A 196 -8.07 5.51 5.08
CA GLY A 196 -7.26 6.27 6.02
C GLY A 196 -7.67 7.75 6.12
N ARG A 197 -7.50 8.33 7.30
CA ARG A 197 -7.60 9.78 7.53
C ARG A 197 -6.25 10.45 7.28
N ALA A 198 -6.24 11.79 7.25
CA ALA A 198 -5.00 12.60 7.23
C ALA A 198 -4.09 12.39 8.47
N THR A 199 -4.57 11.69 9.49
CA THR A 199 -3.79 11.26 10.66
C THR A 199 -3.17 9.87 10.49
N GLY A 200 -3.36 9.22 9.33
CA GLY A 200 -2.98 7.82 9.10
C GLY A 200 -3.92 6.79 9.74
N VAL A 201 -4.88 7.22 10.57
CA VAL A 201 -5.85 6.33 11.23
C VAL A 201 -6.91 5.84 10.23
N VAL A 202 -7.09 4.53 10.14
CA VAL A 202 -8.08 3.88 9.27
C VAL A 202 -9.47 3.87 9.91
N ARG A 203 -10.50 4.13 9.10
CA ARG A 203 -11.90 3.99 9.52
C ARG A 203 -12.25 2.50 9.61
N LEU A 204 -12.45 2.01 10.83
CA LEU A 204 -12.86 0.63 11.06
C LEU A 204 -14.36 0.46 10.84
N CYS A 205 -14.77 -0.72 10.39
CA CYS A 205 -16.18 -1.04 10.18
C CYS A 205 -16.99 -0.97 11.48
N SER A 206 -18.23 -0.48 11.37
CA SER A 206 -19.24 -0.59 12.42
C SER A 206 -19.88 -2.00 12.47
N GLY A 207 -20.50 -2.32 13.60
CA GLY A 207 -21.25 -3.57 13.82
C GLY A 207 -20.57 -4.59 14.75
N SER A 208 -21.27 -5.70 14.99
CA SER A 208 -20.73 -6.85 15.72
C SER A 208 -19.61 -7.50 14.91
N VAL A 209 -18.59 -7.99 15.61
CA VAL A 209 -17.37 -8.53 15.01
C VAL A 209 -17.06 -9.88 15.62
N HIS A 210 -16.64 -10.82 14.78
CA HIS A 210 -16.26 -12.17 15.19
C HIS A 210 -14.94 -12.17 15.98
N LYS A 211 -14.55 -13.35 16.49
CA LYS A 211 -13.39 -13.60 17.38
C LYS A 211 -12.05 -12.97 16.98
N HIS A 212 -11.85 -12.57 15.72
CA HIS A 212 -10.61 -11.99 15.21
C HIS A 212 -10.52 -10.45 15.33
N GLY A 213 -11.56 -9.81 15.86
CA GLY A 213 -11.57 -8.39 16.16
C GLY A 213 -11.94 -7.49 14.98
N ARG A 214 -12.15 -6.20 15.27
CA ARG A 214 -12.71 -5.24 14.30
C ARG A 214 -11.77 -4.87 13.17
N ILE A 215 -10.46 -4.86 13.44
CA ILE A 215 -9.44 -4.57 12.42
C ILE A 215 -9.41 -5.69 11.37
N ALA A 216 -9.39 -6.94 11.80
CA ALA A 216 -9.43 -8.09 10.90
C ALA A 216 -10.74 -8.13 10.09
N ALA A 217 -11.87 -7.85 10.74
CA ALA A 217 -13.16 -7.72 10.05
C ALA A 217 -13.18 -6.57 9.03
N THR A 218 -12.46 -5.48 9.30
CA THR A 218 -12.32 -4.36 8.36
C THR A 218 -11.53 -4.77 7.13
N ILE A 219 -10.37 -5.41 7.32
CA ILE A 219 -9.54 -5.89 6.21
C ILE A 219 -10.29 -6.94 5.39
N ALA A 220 -10.96 -7.89 6.04
CA ALA A 220 -11.77 -8.90 5.38
C ALA A 220 -12.88 -8.27 4.50
N ARG A 221 -13.65 -7.32 5.06
CA ARG A 221 -14.71 -6.63 4.30
C ARG A 221 -14.16 -5.83 3.13
N LEU A 222 -13.03 -5.15 3.30
CA LEU A 222 -12.37 -4.42 2.21
C LEU A 222 -11.91 -5.37 1.09
N LEU A 223 -11.40 -6.54 1.45
CA LEU A 223 -11.04 -7.58 0.49
C LEU A 223 -12.24 -8.34 -0.08
N GLY A 224 -13.48 -8.05 0.37
CA GLY A 224 -14.67 -8.76 -0.09
C GLY A 224 -14.83 -10.17 0.51
N TYR A 225 -14.07 -10.49 1.57
CA TYR A 225 -14.26 -11.74 2.30
C TYR A 225 -15.37 -11.61 3.34
N SER A 226 -16.26 -12.59 3.37
CA SER A 226 -17.37 -12.67 4.31
C SER A 226 -17.21 -13.83 5.30
N GLY A 227 -17.99 -13.81 6.38
CA GLY A 227 -18.02 -14.87 7.38
C GLY A 227 -16.77 -15.00 8.25
N ALA A 228 -16.74 -16.06 9.06
CA ALA A 228 -15.69 -16.30 10.04
C ALA A 228 -14.33 -16.57 9.39
N GLU A 229 -14.29 -17.33 8.28
CA GLU A 229 -13.07 -17.63 7.53
C GLU A 229 -12.46 -16.37 6.91
N GLY A 230 -13.28 -15.49 6.33
CA GLY A 230 -12.83 -14.21 5.81
C GLY A 230 -12.18 -13.33 6.88
N THR A 231 -12.76 -13.30 8.09
CA THR A 231 -12.14 -12.57 9.21
C THR A 231 -10.84 -13.19 9.71
N ALA A 232 -10.67 -14.51 9.61
CA ALA A 232 -9.40 -15.16 9.92
C ALA A 232 -8.33 -14.79 8.89
N GLU A 233 -8.66 -14.76 7.60
CA GLU A 233 -7.73 -14.29 6.56
C GLU A 233 -7.39 -12.80 6.75
N GLY A 234 -8.37 -11.95 7.07
CA GLY A 234 -8.13 -10.55 7.41
C GLY A 234 -7.16 -10.37 8.59
N ALA A 235 -7.16 -11.29 9.57
CA ALA A 235 -6.19 -11.30 10.66
C ALA A 235 -4.78 -11.74 10.20
N ARG A 236 -4.68 -12.69 9.26
CA ARG A 236 -3.39 -13.09 8.66
C ARG A 236 -2.79 -11.97 7.84
N VAL A 237 -3.59 -11.31 7.00
CA VAL A 237 -3.19 -10.14 6.21
C VAL A 237 -2.71 -9.03 7.15
N ARG A 238 -3.48 -8.72 8.21
CA ARG A 238 -3.05 -7.77 9.25
C ARG A 238 -1.67 -8.12 9.80
N GLY A 239 -1.44 -9.37 10.23
CA GLY A 239 -0.17 -9.80 10.79
C GLY A 239 1.00 -9.65 9.81
N ARG A 240 0.78 -9.93 8.52
CA ARG A 240 1.79 -9.72 7.47
C ARG A 240 2.09 -8.24 7.24
N LEU A 241 1.07 -7.38 7.25
CA LEU A 241 1.23 -5.93 7.11
C LEU A 241 1.94 -5.31 8.34
N GLU A 242 1.64 -5.78 9.55
CA GLU A 242 2.35 -5.37 10.77
C GLU A 242 3.82 -5.84 10.74
N ALA A 243 4.07 -7.09 10.33
CA ALA A 243 5.43 -7.62 10.19
C ALA A 243 6.26 -6.86 9.13
N ALA A 244 5.61 -6.35 8.09
CA ALA A 244 6.23 -5.48 7.08
C ALA A 244 6.41 -4.02 7.56
N GLY A 245 5.92 -3.65 8.74
CA GLY A 245 6.04 -2.29 9.30
C GLY A 245 5.20 -1.24 8.58
N VAL A 246 4.27 -1.64 7.70
CA VAL A 246 3.45 -0.71 6.91
C VAL A 246 2.17 -0.28 7.63
N VAL A 247 1.76 -1.02 8.66
CA VAL A 247 0.65 -0.67 9.56
C VAL A 247 1.02 -0.94 11.01
N GLU A 248 0.40 -0.19 11.92
CA GLU A 248 0.55 -0.32 13.37
C GLU A 248 -0.83 -0.30 14.02
N VAL A 249 -1.02 -1.09 15.10
CA VAL A 249 -2.22 -0.99 15.93
C VAL A 249 -1.91 -0.22 17.20
N ARG A 250 -2.56 0.93 17.34
CA ARG A 250 -2.45 1.83 18.50
C ARG A 250 -3.72 1.77 19.32
N ARG A 251 -3.61 1.95 20.64
CA ARG A 251 -4.77 2.07 21.52
C ARG A 251 -4.98 3.53 21.90
N THR A 252 -6.20 3.99 21.71
CA THR A 252 -6.61 5.31 22.23
C THR A 252 -6.66 5.31 23.76
N SER A 253 -6.67 6.49 24.37
CA SER A 253 -6.92 6.65 25.81
C SER A 253 -8.25 6.03 26.28
N ALA A 254 -9.23 5.92 25.38
CA ALA A 254 -10.49 5.22 25.58
C ALA A 254 -10.40 3.68 25.43
N GLY A 255 -9.19 3.12 25.24
CA GLY A 255 -8.95 1.69 25.07
C GLY A 255 -9.37 1.13 23.70
N ARG A 256 -9.84 1.96 22.76
CA ARG A 256 -10.22 1.52 21.42
C ARG A 256 -8.99 1.32 20.56
N GLU A 257 -8.89 0.15 19.93
CA GLU A 257 -7.87 -0.15 18.92
C GLU A 257 -8.10 0.70 17.67
N GLN A 258 -7.00 1.26 17.16
CA GLN A 258 -6.92 2.02 15.93
C GLN A 258 -5.85 1.39 15.06
N LEU A 259 -6.19 1.10 13.81
CA LEU A 259 -5.20 0.77 12.80
C LEU A 259 -4.65 2.08 12.21
N VAL A 260 -3.34 2.22 12.20
CA VAL A 260 -2.62 3.41 11.72
C VAL A 260 -1.65 3.01 10.62
N ILE A 261 -1.54 3.83 9.58
CA ILE A 261 -0.56 3.70 8.51
C ILE A 261 0.52 4.77 8.75
N PRO A 262 1.69 4.42 9.33
CA PRO A 262 2.70 5.40 9.76
C PRO A 262 3.20 6.27 8.61
N ALA A 263 3.36 5.69 7.41
CA ALA A 263 3.80 6.42 6.22
C ALA A 263 2.82 7.53 5.81
N VAL A 264 1.50 7.29 5.91
CA VAL A 264 0.49 8.32 5.66
C VAL A 264 0.55 9.40 6.73
N GLU A 265 0.64 9.03 8.01
CA GLU A 265 0.77 9.99 9.10
C GLU A 265 2.00 10.90 8.93
N ALA A 266 3.15 10.32 8.59
CA ALA A 266 4.40 11.02 8.33
C ALA A 266 4.27 11.97 7.13
N ALA A 267 3.71 11.50 6.01
CA ALA A 267 3.52 12.31 4.82
C ALA A 267 2.65 13.55 5.08
N TYR A 268 1.55 13.41 5.81
CA TYR A 268 0.71 14.55 6.20
C TYR A 268 1.38 15.47 7.23
N ARG A 269 2.20 14.93 8.13
CA ARG A 269 2.97 15.73 9.09
C ARG A 269 3.99 16.59 8.35
N GLU A 270 4.66 16.04 7.36
CA GLU A 270 5.65 16.75 6.55
C GLU A 270 5.01 17.83 5.67
N MET A 271 3.94 17.50 4.96
CA MET A 271 3.16 18.50 4.20
C MET A 271 2.70 19.67 5.09
N ARG A 272 2.28 19.40 6.34
CA ARG A 272 1.93 20.46 7.31
C ARG A 272 3.12 21.28 7.79
N ARG A 273 4.32 20.70 7.85
CA ARG A 273 5.56 21.41 8.21
C ARG A 273 5.98 22.35 7.09
N LEU A 274 6.04 21.86 5.86
CA LEU A 274 6.39 22.67 4.67
C LEU A 274 5.44 23.86 4.51
N ARG A 275 4.12 23.64 4.60
CA ARG A 275 3.13 24.73 4.54
C ARG A 275 3.25 25.77 5.65
N ARG A 276 3.77 25.40 6.83
CA ARG A 276 4.04 26.34 7.92
C ARG A 276 5.34 27.13 7.68
N ALA A 277 6.35 26.49 7.08
CA ALA A 277 7.60 27.13 6.71
C ALA A 277 7.42 28.16 5.58
N GLU A 278 6.48 27.92 4.66
CA GLU A 278 6.10 28.84 3.57
C GLU A 278 5.28 30.07 4.03
N GLY A 279 5.12 30.30 5.33
CA GLY A 279 4.52 31.54 5.86
C GLY A 279 3.01 31.72 5.59
N ARG A 280 2.31 30.70 5.09
CA ARG A 280 0.85 30.74 4.95
C ARG A 280 0.22 30.50 6.33
N PRO A 281 -0.56 31.45 6.91
CA PRO A 281 -1.25 31.21 8.17
C PRO A 281 -2.27 30.09 7.94
N GLY A 282 -1.92 28.89 8.42
CA GLY A 282 -2.83 27.76 8.41
C GLY A 282 -4.05 28.11 9.25
N GLY A 283 -5.20 28.25 8.59
CA GLY A 283 -6.48 28.39 9.25
C GLY A 283 -6.62 27.33 10.34
N LEU A 284 -6.65 27.80 11.59
CA LEU A 284 -7.04 27.01 12.74
C LEU A 284 -8.43 26.45 12.43
N VAL A 285 -8.56 25.12 12.33
CA VAL A 285 -9.85 24.46 12.55
C VAL A 285 -10.08 24.51 14.05
N PRO A 286 -11.00 25.33 14.59
CA PRO A 286 -11.30 25.31 16.00
C PRO A 286 -12.08 24.03 16.29
N GLY A 287 -11.52 23.16 17.12
CA GLY A 287 -12.30 22.09 17.74
C GLY A 287 -13.41 22.67 18.62
N PRO A 288 -14.54 21.97 18.78
CA PRO A 288 -15.70 22.52 19.46
C PRO A 288 -15.40 22.71 20.95
N ARG A 289 -15.36 23.96 21.42
CA ARG A 289 -15.47 24.27 22.84
C ARG A 289 -16.95 24.47 23.17
N ARG A 290 -17.47 23.61 24.04
CA ARG A 290 -18.77 23.77 24.69
C ARG A 290 -18.71 24.91 25.70
N GLY A 291 -19.60 25.88 25.51
CA GLY A 291 -20.39 26.56 26.54
C GLY A 291 -19.71 27.61 27.41
N VAL A 292 -19.98 28.89 27.13
CA VAL A 292 -20.60 29.83 28.09
C VAL A 292 -21.46 30.82 27.27
N ALA A 293 -22.64 31.16 27.79
CA ALA A 293 -23.66 32.02 27.20
C ALA A 293 -23.40 33.52 27.41
N THR A 294 -24.27 34.35 26.81
CA THR A 294 -24.44 35.83 26.89
C THR A 294 -23.54 36.66 25.95
N ALA A 295 -23.95 37.75 25.29
CA ALA A 295 -25.22 38.45 25.04
C ALA A 295 -24.99 39.51 23.93
N GLY A 296 -26.04 39.85 23.15
CA GLY A 296 -26.14 41.04 22.27
C GLY A 296 -25.37 40.96 20.95
N GLY A 297 -25.88 41.34 19.78
CA GLY A 297 -27.06 42.11 19.42
C GLY A 297 -26.78 42.71 18.02
N ASP A 298 -27.72 42.48 17.10
CA ASP A 298 -28.09 43.29 15.92
C ASP A 298 -27.01 43.74 14.91
N GLN A 299 -27.17 43.32 13.64
CA GLN A 299 -27.68 44.18 12.55
C GLN A 299 -27.53 43.48 11.18
N ILE A 300 -28.65 43.06 10.60
CA ILE A 300 -28.88 42.91 9.15
C ILE A 300 -30.12 43.75 8.83
N PRO A 301 -30.09 44.64 7.83
CA PRO A 301 -31.05 44.57 6.70
C PRO A 301 -30.43 45.08 5.36
N ALA A 302 -30.93 44.88 4.14
CA ALA A 302 -32.05 44.16 3.50
C ALA A 302 -31.68 44.06 1.98
N GLN A 303 -31.82 42.94 1.28
CA GLN A 303 -32.94 42.50 0.42
C GLN A 303 -33.67 43.54 -0.46
N THR A 304 -33.61 43.32 -1.77
CA THR A 304 -34.66 43.57 -2.80
C THR A 304 -34.36 42.65 -3.99
N ALA A 305 -35.25 42.00 -4.74
CA ALA A 305 -36.69 41.74 -4.66
C ALA A 305 -36.97 40.57 -5.65
N LYS A 306 -37.95 39.71 -5.35
CA LYS A 306 -38.57 38.77 -6.30
C LYS A 306 -39.83 39.41 -6.89
N PRO A 307 -40.37 38.85 -7.99
CA PRO A 307 -41.81 38.59 -8.02
C PRO A 307 -42.13 37.11 -8.28
N GLN A 308 -43.15 36.65 -7.58
CA GLN A 308 -43.79 35.33 -7.65
C GLN A 308 -45.02 35.37 -8.57
N VAL A 309 -45.32 34.27 -9.28
CA VAL A 309 -46.66 33.64 -9.24
C VAL A 309 -46.58 32.15 -9.54
N ASN A 310 -47.44 31.38 -8.84
CA ASN A 310 -47.47 29.92 -8.66
C ASN A 310 -48.47 29.21 -9.60
N ARG A 311 -48.19 27.94 -9.96
CA ARG A 311 -49.01 26.74 -9.62
C ARG A 311 -48.48 25.49 -10.33
N GLY A 312 -48.08 24.47 -9.57
CA GLY A 312 -48.74 23.16 -9.63
C GLY A 312 -47.96 22.10 -8.85
N LYS A 313 -48.62 21.48 -7.87
CA LYS A 313 -48.15 20.38 -6.99
C LYS A 313 -47.54 19.21 -7.78
N SER A 314 -46.42 18.66 -7.30
CA SER A 314 -46.22 17.20 -7.12
C SER A 314 -44.92 16.87 -6.37
N ALA A 315 -45.07 16.00 -5.37
CA ALA A 315 -44.11 15.08 -4.74
C ALA A 315 -42.66 15.53 -4.40
N SER A 316 -42.39 15.50 -3.10
CA SER A 316 -41.07 15.54 -2.46
C SER A 316 -40.12 14.43 -2.95
N GLY A 317 -39.09 14.80 -3.72
CA GLY A 317 -37.92 13.97 -4.00
C GLY A 317 -36.78 14.28 -3.03
N ARG A 318 -36.38 13.28 -2.23
CA ARG A 318 -35.26 13.35 -1.28
C ARG A 318 -33.92 13.61 -2.00
N GLY A 319 -33.24 14.68 -1.64
CA GLY A 319 -31.81 14.87 -1.94
C GLY A 319 -30.97 13.85 -1.16
N SER A 320 -30.20 13.04 -1.89
CA SER A 320 -29.31 12.03 -1.34
C SER A 320 -28.06 12.67 -0.74
N ALA A 321 -28.03 12.74 0.60
CA ALA A 321 -26.79 12.75 1.36
C ALA A 321 -26.27 11.31 1.39
N SER A 322 -25.06 11.07 0.89
CA SER A 322 -24.42 9.76 0.91
C SER A 322 -24.10 9.35 2.35
N ALA A 323 -25.03 8.61 2.95
CA ALA A 323 -24.81 7.94 4.21
C ALA A 323 -23.86 6.74 3.97
N GLY A 324 -22.93 6.54 4.90
CA GLY A 324 -22.01 5.40 4.87
C GLY A 324 -22.67 4.10 5.35
N LEU A 325 -22.16 2.98 4.80
CA LEU A 325 -22.34 1.59 5.23
C LEU A 325 -23.73 1.27 5.82
N HIS A 326 -24.69 0.96 4.94
CA HIS A 326 -25.92 0.25 5.30
C HIS A 326 -25.87 -1.14 4.66
N ALA A 327 -26.48 -2.10 5.34
CA ALA A 327 -26.68 -3.44 4.82
C ALA A 327 -27.53 -3.39 3.54
N TYR A 328 -27.04 -4.00 2.46
CA TYR A 328 -27.90 -4.41 1.35
C TYR A 328 -28.80 -5.53 1.86
N HIS A 329 -30.11 -5.33 1.81
CA HIS A 329 -31.08 -6.40 1.96
C HIS A 329 -31.39 -6.96 0.58
N THR A 330 -31.25 -8.28 0.43
CA THR A 330 -31.71 -9.04 -0.72
C THR A 330 -33.24 -8.92 -0.84
N PRO A 331 -33.83 -8.68 -2.03
CA PRO A 331 -35.28 -8.79 -2.19
C PRO A 331 -35.65 -10.27 -2.13
N MET A 332 -36.60 -10.63 -1.26
CA MET A 332 -37.27 -11.93 -1.33
C MET A 332 -38.07 -12.00 -2.63
N ALA A 333 -37.72 -12.94 -3.50
CA ALA A 333 -38.56 -13.38 -4.58
C ALA A 333 -39.61 -14.36 -4.05
N ALA A 334 -40.82 -14.23 -4.59
CA ALA A 334 -41.99 -15.01 -4.26
C ALA A 334 -41.81 -16.49 -4.61
N LEU A 335 -42.46 -17.33 -3.79
CA LEU A 335 -42.74 -18.72 -4.06
C LEU A 335 -43.44 -18.87 -5.42
N GLY A 336 -42.84 -19.63 -6.32
CA GLY A 336 -43.45 -20.16 -7.52
C GLY A 336 -43.11 -21.65 -7.58
N ASP A 337 -44.16 -22.45 -7.48
CA ASP A 337 -44.15 -23.92 -7.57
C ASP A 337 -43.92 -24.40 -9.02
N GLU A 338 -43.66 -25.70 -9.13
CA GLU A 338 -43.68 -26.57 -10.33
C GLU A 338 -42.39 -26.76 -11.18
N GLY A 339 -41.89 -28.00 -11.17
CA GLY A 339 -41.81 -28.81 -12.40
C GLY A 339 -40.43 -29.27 -12.92
N ALA A 340 -40.08 -30.54 -12.62
CA ALA A 340 -39.27 -31.52 -13.40
C ALA A 340 -37.86 -31.14 -13.93
N GLY A 341 -36.83 -31.98 -13.93
CA GLY A 341 -36.65 -33.39 -13.60
C GLY A 341 -35.20 -33.82 -13.93
N GLY A 342 -34.74 -34.91 -13.29
CA GLY A 342 -33.80 -35.89 -13.85
C GLY A 342 -32.32 -35.54 -14.08
N ILE A 343 -31.44 -36.19 -13.31
CA ILE A 343 -30.63 -37.38 -13.72
C ILE A 343 -29.27 -37.41 -12.96
N GLY A 344 -29.00 -38.53 -12.26
CA GLY A 344 -27.66 -39.13 -12.10
C GLY A 344 -26.83 -38.75 -10.85
N PHE A 345 -26.96 -39.42 -9.70
CA PHE A 345 -26.27 -40.66 -9.24
C PHE A 345 -24.78 -40.58 -8.83
N SER A 346 -24.52 -40.76 -7.53
CA SER A 346 -23.73 -41.86 -6.88
C SER A 346 -23.33 -41.39 -5.47
N GLY A 347 -23.80 -41.91 -4.32
CA GLY A 347 -23.79 -43.31 -3.86
C GLY A 347 -22.39 -43.62 -3.28
N TYR A 348 -22.14 -43.71 -1.97
CA TYR A 348 -22.48 -44.85 -1.11
C TYR A 348 -22.39 -44.50 0.39
N GLY A 349 -23.36 -45.00 1.16
CA GLY A 349 -23.32 -45.10 2.62
C GLY A 349 -24.32 -46.13 3.13
N ARG A 350 -23.88 -46.91 4.13
CA ARG A 350 -24.60 -47.76 5.11
C ARG A 350 -24.93 -49.23 4.80
N GLY A 351 -24.77 -50.02 5.88
CA GLY A 351 -25.43 -51.30 6.19
C GLY A 351 -24.47 -52.20 6.98
N GLY A 352 -24.74 -52.69 8.19
CA GLY A 352 -26.00 -52.77 8.91
C GLY A 352 -25.84 -53.24 10.35
N SER A 353 -26.99 -53.32 11.02
CA SER A 353 -27.27 -53.88 12.34
C SER A 353 -27.67 -55.36 12.25
N GLY A 354 -27.49 -56.13 13.31
CA GLY A 354 -28.22 -57.39 13.51
C GLY A 354 -27.47 -58.47 14.31
N ASP A 355 -27.82 -58.56 15.59
CA ASP A 355 -28.16 -59.78 16.35
C ASP A 355 -27.15 -60.89 16.70
N LEU A 356 -27.32 -61.29 17.97
CA LEU A 356 -26.67 -62.33 18.79
C LEU A 356 -26.74 -63.76 18.21
N PRO A 357 -26.00 -64.72 18.81
CA PRO A 357 -26.62 -65.53 19.85
C PRO A 357 -25.74 -65.74 21.10
N GLY A 358 -26.41 -66.09 22.20
CA GLY A 358 -25.85 -66.17 23.56
C GLY A 358 -25.45 -67.57 24.05
N ARG A 359 -25.28 -67.62 25.38
CA ARG A 359 -25.08 -68.77 26.30
C ARG A 359 -23.64 -69.31 26.37
N VAL A 360 -23.06 -69.72 27.51
CA VAL A 360 -23.56 -69.94 28.88
C VAL A 360 -22.37 -70.04 29.87
N CYS A 361 -22.60 -69.58 31.10
CA CYS A 361 -22.04 -69.89 32.43
C CYS A 361 -20.70 -70.64 32.60
N ALA A 362 -19.84 -70.15 33.51
CA ALA A 362 -19.58 -70.80 34.82
C ALA A 362 -18.73 -69.92 35.77
N ARG A 363 -19.29 -69.74 36.98
CA ARG A 363 -18.72 -69.43 38.32
C ARG A 363 -17.54 -70.37 38.68
N GLU A 364 -16.69 -70.21 39.70
CA GLU A 364 -16.51 -69.33 40.87
C GLU A 364 -15.12 -69.70 41.51
N ASP A 365 -14.59 -68.78 42.34
CA ASP A 365 -13.80 -69.01 43.57
C ASP A 365 -12.31 -69.44 43.52
N GLN A 366 -11.38 -68.59 44.01
CA GLN A 366 -10.73 -68.56 45.35
C GLN A 366 -9.68 -69.68 45.54
N ALA A 367 -8.52 -69.54 46.18
CA ALA A 367 -7.73 -68.47 46.81
C ALA A 367 -6.40 -69.14 47.27
N ALA A 368 -5.38 -68.32 47.60
CA ALA A 368 -4.26 -68.60 48.52
C ALA A 368 -3.26 -69.71 48.11
N ASP A 369 -1.99 -69.75 48.51
CA ASP A 369 -0.97 -68.81 49.00
C ASP A 369 0.36 -69.61 49.01
N THR A 370 1.49 -68.93 49.18
CA THR A 370 2.81 -69.42 49.68
C THR A 370 3.80 -70.14 48.75
N ASP A 371 4.83 -69.37 48.40
CA ASP A 371 6.27 -69.55 48.70
C ASP A 371 7.11 -70.75 48.18
N ALA A 372 8.00 -70.36 47.24
CA ALA A 372 9.47 -70.42 47.33
C ALA A 372 10.28 -71.62 46.75
N ALA A 373 11.12 -71.22 45.79
CA ALA A 373 12.54 -71.56 45.57
C ALA A 373 12.94 -72.52 44.41
N ALA A 374 13.64 -71.88 43.45
CA ALA A 374 14.87 -72.31 42.77
C ALA A 374 14.80 -72.95 41.36
N ALA A 375 15.36 -72.18 40.40
CA ALA A 375 16.43 -72.54 39.44
C ALA A 375 16.10 -72.49 37.91
N LEU A 376 16.87 -71.62 37.23
CA LEU A 376 17.36 -71.62 35.83
C LEU A 376 16.42 -71.09 34.70
N GLY A 377 16.89 -70.05 33.98
CA GLY A 377 16.24 -69.41 32.81
C GLY A 377 16.47 -70.12 31.45
N PRO A 378 16.35 -69.48 30.26
CA PRO A 378 16.10 -68.05 29.96
C PRO A 378 15.02 -67.74 28.86
N SER A 379 14.78 -66.44 28.63
CA SER A 379 14.20 -65.78 27.43
C SER A 379 12.68 -65.97 27.20
N SER A 380 11.84 -64.93 27.21
CA SER A 380 11.82 -63.87 26.20
C SER A 380 10.70 -62.86 26.49
N GLY A 381 10.94 -61.57 26.18
CA GLY A 381 9.94 -60.71 25.56
C GLY A 381 8.91 -59.96 26.42
N GLY A 382 9.29 -58.77 26.87
CA GLY A 382 8.52 -57.57 26.54
C GLY A 382 7.69 -56.90 27.64
N PRO A 383 7.65 -55.54 27.66
CA PRO A 383 7.17 -54.73 28.77
C PRO A 383 5.71 -54.26 28.55
N ASP A 384 5.00 -53.93 29.63
CA ASP A 384 4.25 -52.66 29.76
C ASP A 384 3.24 -52.74 30.92
N GLY A 385 3.66 -52.20 32.06
CA GLY A 385 2.73 -51.57 32.98
C GLY A 385 2.71 -50.06 32.70
N PRO A 386 1.57 -49.44 32.34
CA PRO A 386 1.47 -48.00 32.31
C PRO A 386 1.19 -47.49 33.73
N LEU A 387 2.21 -46.85 34.31
CA LEU A 387 2.07 -45.99 35.48
C LEU A 387 1.25 -44.75 35.10
N ARG A 388 0.17 -44.58 35.87
CA ARG A 388 -0.83 -43.53 35.85
C ARG A 388 -0.21 -42.12 35.86
N GLY A 389 -0.49 -41.36 34.82
CA GLY A 389 -0.72 -39.92 34.94
C GLY A 389 -2.23 -39.70 34.98
N GLU A 390 -2.74 -39.22 36.11
CA GLU A 390 -4.18 -39.04 36.30
C GLU A 390 -4.75 -37.98 35.36
N MET A 391 -5.84 -38.34 34.70
CA MET A 391 -6.64 -37.52 33.81
C MET A 391 -7.50 -36.56 34.64
N PRO A 392 -7.41 -35.23 34.48
CA PRO A 392 -8.47 -34.36 34.96
C PRO A 392 -9.74 -34.68 34.19
N LYS A 393 -10.80 -35.03 34.94
CA LYS A 393 -12.17 -35.11 34.40
C LYS A 393 -12.52 -33.77 33.75
N THR A 394 -13.20 -33.88 32.62
CA THR A 394 -13.86 -32.84 31.80
C THR A 394 -14.09 -31.49 32.48
N PRO A 395 -13.85 -30.35 31.78
CA PRO A 395 -14.32 -29.06 32.27
C PRO A 395 -15.87 -29.07 32.32
N PRO A 396 -16.49 -28.34 33.27
CA PRO A 396 -17.95 -28.30 33.37
C PRO A 396 -18.56 -27.67 32.11
N THR A 397 -19.42 -28.44 31.45
CA THR A 397 -20.32 -27.96 30.40
C THR A 397 -21.34 -27.01 31.02
N ILE A 398 -21.39 -25.77 30.54
CA ILE A 398 -22.51 -24.84 30.81
C ILE A 398 -23.73 -25.36 30.03
N PRO A 399 -24.91 -25.56 30.65
CA PRO A 399 -26.10 -25.99 29.91
C PRO A 399 -26.54 -24.90 28.93
N MET A 400 -26.63 -25.22 27.65
CA MET A 400 -27.44 -24.47 26.70
C MET A 400 -28.93 -24.76 26.98
N GLN A 401 -29.74 -23.71 27.17
CA GLN A 401 -31.19 -23.85 27.16
C GLN A 401 -31.72 -23.95 25.71
N PRO A 402 -32.73 -24.80 25.46
CA PRO A 402 -33.47 -24.83 24.20
C PRO A 402 -34.52 -23.71 24.13
N GLU A 403 -34.74 -23.18 22.94
CA GLU A 403 -35.83 -22.24 22.61
C GLU A 403 -37.18 -22.97 22.48
N GLY A 404 -38.26 -22.31 22.95
CA GLY A 404 -39.61 -22.40 22.38
C GLY A 404 -40.72 -22.90 23.32
N GLN A 405 -41.50 -22.00 23.93
CA GLN A 405 -42.93 -21.79 23.61
C GLN A 405 -43.60 -20.70 24.48
N GLU A 406 -44.47 -19.93 23.81
CA GLU A 406 -45.20 -18.74 24.27
C GLU A 406 -46.30 -19.04 25.31
N LEU A 407 -46.60 -18.08 26.21
CA LEU A 407 -47.85 -17.29 26.19
C LEU A 407 -48.00 -16.33 27.41
N ALA A 408 -48.26 -15.06 27.09
CA ALA A 408 -49.11 -14.05 27.74
C ALA A 408 -48.83 -13.48 29.16
N GLY A 409 -48.55 -12.16 29.20
CA GLY A 409 -49.32 -11.20 30.02
C GLY A 409 -48.58 -10.39 31.09
N GLY A 410 -48.47 -9.07 30.90
CA GLY A 410 -48.56 -8.07 31.98
C GLY A 410 -47.30 -7.29 32.36
N ASP A 411 -47.42 -5.95 32.34
CA ASP A 411 -46.42 -4.92 32.67
C ASP A 411 -45.75 -5.02 34.06
N ALA A 412 -44.46 -4.64 34.12
CA ALA A 412 -43.86 -3.63 35.02
C ALA A 412 -42.42 -3.96 35.49
N GLY A 413 -41.53 -2.96 35.48
CA GLY A 413 -40.43 -2.83 36.44
C GLY A 413 -39.06 -3.38 36.04
N ALA A 414 -38.08 -2.49 35.96
CA ALA A 414 -36.66 -2.79 35.82
C ALA A 414 -36.05 -3.39 37.10
N SER A 415 -35.31 -4.51 36.99
CA SER A 415 -34.01 -4.75 37.67
C SER A 415 -33.43 -6.15 37.37
N SER A 416 -32.17 -6.14 36.90
CA SER A 416 -31.03 -6.96 37.34
C SER A 416 -31.26 -8.42 37.81
N GLY A 417 -30.99 -9.39 36.92
CA GLY A 417 -30.74 -10.78 37.31
C GLY A 417 -29.23 -11.05 37.47
N LEU A 418 -28.72 -10.83 38.68
CA LEU A 418 -27.37 -11.23 39.11
C LEU A 418 -27.42 -11.90 40.51
N ASP A 419 -28.47 -12.67 40.78
CA ASP A 419 -28.64 -13.39 42.06
C ASP A 419 -28.80 -14.90 41.80
N ALA A 420 -27.74 -15.57 41.34
CA ALA A 420 -27.70 -17.04 41.27
C ALA A 420 -26.31 -17.68 41.44
N ALA A 421 -25.27 -16.89 41.75
CA ALA A 421 -23.91 -17.42 41.95
C ALA A 421 -23.34 -17.18 43.36
N SER A 422 -24.12 -16.61 44.29
CA SER A 422 -23.66 -16.31 45.66
C SER A 422 -24.01 -17.39 46.70
N ASP A 423 -24.81 -18.40 46.35
CA ASP A 423 -25.40 -19.34 47.33
C ASP A 423 -24.62 -20.63 47.60
N VAL A 424 -23.36 -20.76 47.15
CA VAL A 424 -22.58 -22.01 47.34
C VAL A 424 -21.48 -21.90 48.41
N LEU A 425 -21.37 -20.79 49.16
CA LEU A 425 -20.38 -20.66 50.25
C LEU A 425 -20.94 -20.24 51.62
N ALA A 426 -22.26 -20.19 51.81
CA ALA A 426 -22.88 -19.92 53.11
C ALA A 426 -23.24 -21.23 53.81
N GLY A 427 -22.24 -21.94 54.36
CA GLY A 427 -22.48 -23.28 54.88
C GLY A 427 -21.50 -23.83 55.90
N VAL A 428 -20.90 -23.03 56.80
CA VAL A 428 -20.35 -23.54 58.07
C VAL A 428 -20.48 -22.44 59.14
N GLY A 429 -21.35 -22.66 60.13
CA GLY A 429 -21.47 -21.81 61.31
C GLY A 429 -20.42 -22.14 62.37
N GLY A 430 -19.91 -21.11 63.05
CA GLY A 430 -19.09 -21.22 64.25
C GLY A 430 -19.03 -19.90 65.01
N ARG A 431 -19.68 -19.85 66.17
CA ARG A 431 -19.84 -18.67 67.03
C ARG A 431 -18.50 -18.24 67.64
N HIS A 432 -18.14 -16.96 67.54
CA HIS A 432 -17.45 -16.24 68.61
C HIS A 432 -17.95 -14.80 68.69
N SER A 433 -18.62 -14.52 69.81
CA SER A 433 -18.97 -13.21 70.31
C SER A 433 -17.74 -12.51 70.91
N GLY A 434 -17.69 -11.18 70.74
CA GLY A 434 -16.96 -10.30 71.66
C GLY A 434 -15.75 -9.58 71.06
N GLY A 435 -15.91 -8.28 70.80
CA GLY A 435 -14.81 -7.34 70.69
C GLY A 435 -14.93 -6.41 69.49
N LEU A 436 -15.35 -5.17 69.76
CA LEU A 436 -15.25 -4.03 68.85
C LEU A 436 -13.78 -3.85 68.40
N ARG A 437 -13.37 -4.50 67.31
CA ARG A 437 -12.15 -4.19 66.58
C ARG A 437 -12.53 -3.58 65.23
N GLY A 438 -11.93 -2.43 64.95
CA GLY A 438 -12.24 -1.56 63.83
C GLY A 438 -12.49 -2.34 62.54
N ARG A 439 -13.68 -2.13 61.98
CA ARG A 439 -14.11 -2.69 60.70
C ARG A 439 -13.01 -2.41 59.69
N VAL A 440 -12.36 -3.48 59.17
CA VAL A 440 -11.33 -3.36 58.13
C VAL A 440 -11.92 -2.50 57.00
N PRO A 441 -11.25 -1.40 56.61
CA PRO A 441 -11.67 -0.57 55.50
C PRO A 441 -11.91 -1.45 54.27
N ARG A 442 -13.14 -1.36 53.75
CA ARG A 442 -13.50 -2.03 52.50
C ARG A 442 -12.57 -1.55 51.38
N PRO A 443 -12.24 -2.42 50.41
CA PRO A 443 -11.56 -1.97 49.20
C PRO A 443 -12.38 -0.86 48.53
N ALA A 444 -11.71 -0.02 47.74
CA ALA A 444 -12.42 0.97 46.94
C ALA A 444 -13.55 0.30 46.12
N ARG A 445 -14.70 0.97 46.00
CA ARG A 445 -15.94 0.40 45.45
C ARG A 445 -15.78 -0.12 44.02
N ASP A 446 -14.83 0.42 43.25
CA ASP A 446 -14.44 -0.02 41.91
C ASP A 446 -13.66 -1.34 41.87
N LEU A 447 -13.14 -1.81 43.01
CA LEU A 447 -12.28 -3.00 43.12
C LEU A 447 -12.91 -4.12 43.96
N GLU A 448 -14.05 -3.89 44.60
CA GLU A 448 -14.71 -4.82 45.52
C GLU A 448 -15.00 -6.18 44.85
N ALA A 449 -15.49 -6.17 43.60
CA ALA A 449 -15.73 -7.38 42.82
C ALA A 449 -14.45 -8.16 42.49
N VAL A 450 -13.33 -7.46 42.25
CA VAL A 450 -12.03 -8.07 41.92
C VAL A 450 -11.33 -8.67 43.13
N VAL A 451 -11.54 -8.05 44.30
CA VAL A 451 -10.97 -8.52 45.58
C VAL A 451 -11.78 -9.67 46.18
N ALA A 452 -13.07 -9.80 45.85
CA ALA A 452 -13.96 -10.81 46.41
C ALA A 452 -13.40 -12.25 46.42
N PRO A 453 -12.74 -12.78 45.36
CA PRO A 453 -12.15 -14.12 45.38
C PRO A 453 -11.02 -14.31 46.40
N VAL A 454 -10.40 -13.22 46.85
CA VAL A 454 -9.27 -13.19 47.78
C VAL A 454 -9.60 -12.39 49.04
N GLN A 455 -10.88 -12.31 49.41
CA GLN A 455 -11.36 -11.51 50.55
C GLN A 455 -10.67 -11.90 51.86
N LEU A 456 -10.44 -13.20 52.09
CA LEU A 456 -9.73 -13.70 53.27
C LEU A 456 -8.27 -13.20 53.35
N LEU A 457 -7.61 -13.01 52.20
CA LEU A 457 -6.27 -12.42 52.14
C LEU A 457 -6.31 -10.90 52.34
N TRP A 458 -7.36 -10.25 51.83
CA TRP A 458 -7.59 -8.81 51.99
C TRP A 458 -7.81 -8.43 53.45
N ASP A 459 -8.62 -9.20 54.18
CA ASP A 459 -8.95 -8.94 55.59
C ASP A 459 -7.71 -9.05 56.50
N ARG A 460 -6.69 -9.80 56.06
CA ARG A 460 -5.39 -9.94 56.74
C ARG A 460 -4.44 -8.78 56.49
N LEU A 461 -4.73 -7.88 55.55
CA LEU A 461 -3.92 -6.67 55.30
C LEU A 461 -4.19 -5.63 56.40
N LYS A 462 -3.29 -5.48 57.37
CA LYS A 462 -3.48 -4.58 58.53
C LYS A 462 -3.16 -3.10 58.27
N ARG A 463 -2.28 -2.80 57.30
CA ARG A 463 -1.76 -1.44 57.05
C ARG A 463 -2.43 -0.80 55.82
N ASP A 464 -2.83 0.46 55.95
CA ASP A 464 -3.43 1.24 54.87
C ASP A 464 -2.50 1.45 53.66
N SER A 465 -1.20 1.65 53.89
CA SER A 465 -0.21 1.78 52.82
C SER A 465 -0.09 0.52 51.98
N THR A 466 -0.16 -0.65 52.62
CA THR A 466 -0.15 -1.95 51.96
C THR A 466 -1.41 -2.19 51.13
N ARG A 467 -2.58 -1.82 51.65
CA ARG A 467 -3.84 -1.89 50.90
C ARG A 467 -3.78 -1.02 49.64
N ARG A 468 -3.35 0.24 49.76
CA ARG A 468 -3.18 1.15 48.61
C ARG A 468 -2.18 0.62 47.57
N LEU A 469 -1.12 -0.05 48.01
CA LEU A 469 -0.14 -0.68 47.10
C LEU A 469 -0.79 -1.82 46.30
N VAL A 470 -1.54 -2.69 46.97
CA VAL A 470 -2.28 -3.79 46.32
C VAL A 470 -3.35 -3.24 45.37
N GLU A 471 -4.12 -2.23 45.78
CA GLU A 471 -5.10 -1.60 44.88
C GLU A 471 -4.45 -0.98 43.65
N LYS A 472 -3.27 -0.33 43.81
CA LYS A 472 -2.52 0.23 42.69
C LYS A 472 -2.05 -0.87 41.74
N ALA A 473 -1.60 -2.00 42.27
CA ALA A 473 -1.22 -3.16 41.46
C ALA A 473 -2.42 -3.79 40.74
N ILE A 474 -3.57 -3.92 41.41
CA ILE A 474 -4.83 -4.37 40.80
C ILE A 474 -5.22 -3.44 39.64
N ARG A 475 -5.20 -2.11 39.85
CA ARG A 475 -5.50 -1.12 38.79
C ARG A 475 -4.50 -1.20 37.63
N GLY A 476 -3.22 -1.45 37.92
CA GLY A 476 -2.19 -1.68 36.92
C GLY A 476 -2.48 -2.90 36.05
N GLU A 477 -2.82 -4.03 36.67
CA GLU A 477 -3.19 -5.26 35.97
C GLU A 477 -4.51 -5.14 35.21
N LEU A 478 -5.53 -4.52 35.79
CA LEU A 478 -6.78 -4.22 35.07
C LEU A 478 -6.51 -3.36 33.85
N THR A 479 -5.59 -2.39 33.92
CA THR A 479 -5.21 -1.58 32.75
C THR A 479 -4.47 -2.42 31.71
N ALA A 480 -3.57 -3.32 32.15
CA ALA A 480 -2.85 -4.22 31.27
C ALA A 480 -3.79 -5.20 30.55
N ILE A 481 -4.69 -5.87 31.27
CA ILE A 481 -5.70 -6.78 30.73
C ILE A 481 -6.70 -6.02 29.86
N ALA A 482 -7.18 -4.86 30.31
CA ALA A 482 -8.11 -4.02 29.55
C ALA A 482 -7.49 -3.50 28.26
N SER A 483 -6.16 -3.35 28.21
CA SER A 483 -5.50 -3.06 26.95
C SER A 483 -5.80 -4.22 25.98
N VAL A 484 -5.62 -5.47 26.38
CA VAL A 484 -5.73 -6.67 25.54
C VAL A 484 -7.17 -7.04 25.16
N VAL A 485 -8.10 -7.05 26.12
CA VAL A 485 -9.49 -7.53 25.91
C VAL A 485 -10.56 -6.45 26.03
N GLY A 486 -10.17 -5.21 26.35
CA GLY A 486 -11.09 -4.13 26.66
C GLY A 486 -11.52 -4.10 28.13
N ARG A 487 -11.99 -2.92 28.59
CA ARG A 487 -12.33 -2.69 30.01
C ARG A 487 -13.47 -3.57 30.52
N GLY A 488 -14.44 -3.92 29.65
CA GLY A 488 -15.62 -4.70 30.04
C GLY A 488 -15.36 -6.16 30.43
N GLN A 489 -14.20 -6.72 30.07
CA GLN A 489 -13.82 -8.10 30.42
C GLN A 489 -12.64 -8.17 31.39
N ALA A 490 -11.97 -7.05 31.67
CA ALA A 490 -10.74 -7.04 32.46
C ALA A 490 -10.94 -7.49 33.91
N GLU A 491 -12.05 -7.09 34.53
CA GLU A 491 -12.41 -7.49 35.89
C GLU A 491 -12.69 -9.00 35.97
N SER A 492 -13.54 -9.52 35.07
CA SER A 492 -13.86 -10.96 35.00
C SER A 492 -12.62 -11.83 34.81
N ILE A 493 -11.68 -11.39 33.98
CA ILE A 493 -10.43 -12.12 33.72
C ILE A 493 -9.50 -12.07 34.93
N LEU A 494 -9.36 -10.91 35.58
CA LEU A 494 -8.53 -10.80 36.78
C LEU A 494 -9.12 -11.58 37.96
N ILE A 495 -10.45 -11.59 38.10
CA ILE A 495 -11.20 -12.44 39.04
C ILE A 495 -10.87 -13.91 38.75
N SER A 496 -11.06 -14.35 37.51
CA SER A 496 -10.79 -15.74 37.09
C SER A 496 -9.34 -16.14 37.34
N ARG A 497 -8.39 -15.23 37.14
CA ARG A 497 -6.96 -15.41 37.43
C ARG A 497 -6.72 -15.63 38.92
N LEU A 498 -7.23 -14.71 39.76
CA LEU A 498 -7.06 -14.79 41.22
C LEU A 498 -7.71 -16.06 41.78
N THR A 499 -8.94 -16.38 41.36
CA THR A 499 -9.64 -17.61 41.75
C THR A 499 -8.85 -18.86 41.38
N ARG A 500 -8.40 -18.96 40.12
CA ARG A 500 -7.62 -20.13 39.65
C ARG A 500 -6.33 -20.30 40.44
N ARG A 501 -5.62 -19.21 40.70
CA ARG A 501 -4.33 -19.24 41.43
C ARG A 501 -4.52 -19.57 42.91
N LEU A 502 -5.64 -19.17 43.51
CA LEU A 502 -5.97 -19.55 44.88
C LEU A 502 -6.38 -21.02 44.99
N LEU A 503 -7.15 -21.55 44.03
CA LEU A 503 -7.52 -22.98 44.00
C LEU A 503 -6.33 -23.91 43.76
N LEU A 504 -5.30 -23.44 43.05
CA LEU A 504 -4.05 -24.18 42.83
C LEU A 504 -3.07 -24.07 44.02
N GLN A 505 -3.41 -23.33 45.08
CA GLN A 505 -2.61 -23.20 46.30
C GLN A 505 -2.93 -24.35 47.27
N PRO A 506 -1.96 -25.21 47.62
CA PRO A 506 -2.18 -26.26 48.63
C PRO A 506 -2.51 -25.63 49.99
N GLY A 507 -3.61 -26.07 50.62
CA GLY A 507 -4.08 -25.53 51.91
C GLY A 507 -4.83 -24.19 51.82
N GLU A 508 -5.23 -23.77 50.61
CA GLU A 508 -6.10 -22.62 50.34
C GLU A 508 -5.57 -21.29 50.92
N ALA A 509 -6.47 -20.36 51.27
CA ALA A 509 -6.10 -19.01 51.71
C ALA A 509 -5.39 -18.98 53.07
N ASP A 510 -5.65 -19.97 53.94
CA ASP A 510 -5.11 -20.02 55.31
C ASP A 510 -3.64 -20.45 55.34
N ALA A 511 -3.20 -21.25 54.36
CA ALA A 511 -1.79 -21.66 54.23
C ALA A 511 -0.85 -20.54 53.72
N ILE A 512 -1.39 -19.42 53.23
CA ILE A 512 -0.58 -18.29 52.72
C ILE A 512 -0.08 -17.46 53.90
N THR A 513 1.22 -17.51 54.20
CA THR A 513 1.84 -16.79 55.34
C THR A 513 2.05 -15.30 55.07
N ASP A 514 2.35 -14.92 53.83
CA ASP A 514 2.48 -13.52 53.38
C ASP A 514 1.45 -13.16 52.29
N PRO A 515 0.28 -12.60 52.67
CA PRO A 515 -0.76 -12.19 51.73
C PRO A 515 -0.29 -11.12 50.72
N VAL A 516 0.63 -10.23 51.11
CA VAL A 516 1.08 -9.11 50.27
C VAL A 516 2.04 -9.61 49.20
N GLY A 517 3.05 -10.39 49.60
CA GLY A 517 3.99 -11.01 48.68
C GLY A 517 3.29 -11.99 47.74
N TRP A 518 2.28 -12.72 48.22
CA TRP A 518 1.48 -13.57 47.35
C TRP A 518 0.72 -12.76 46.30
N LEU A 519 -0.01 -11.71 46.69
CA LEU A 519 -0.78 -10.89 45.74
C LEU A 519 0.14 -10.19 44.72
N LEU A 520 1.21 -9.54 45.16
CA LEU A 520 2.08 -8.76 44.27
C LEU A 520 3.05 -9.60 43.45
N GLY A 521 3.47 -10.77 43.94
CA GLY A 521 4.44 -11.64 43.27
C GLY A 521 3.82 -12.78 42.47
N ARG A 522 2.68 -13.32 42.93
CA ARG A 522 2.08 -14.54 42.36
C ARG A 522 0.64 -14.36 41.91
N GLY A 523 -0.17 -13.58 42.62
CA GLY A 523 -1.61 -13.45 42.40
C GLY A 523 -1.97 -12.49 41.27
N LEU A 524 -1.34 -11.32 41.21
CA LEU A 524 -1.68 -10.26 40.27
C LEU A 524 -0.87 -10.30 38.96
N PRO A 525 0.47 -10.41 38.96
CA PRO A 525 1.25 -10.29 37.72
C PRO A 525 0.88 -11.35 36.69
N ARG A 526 0.81 -10.98 35.41
CA ARG A 526 0.73 -11.96 34.32
C ARG A 526 2.07 -12.68 34.16
N ARG A 527 2.09 -14.02 34.20
CA ARG A 527 3.31 -14.78 33.89
C ARG A 527 3.56 -14.76 32.38
N SER A 528 4.80 -14.48 31.98
CA SER A 528 5.19 -14.18 30.60
C SER A 528 5.77 -15.37 29.84
N ASP A 529 5.38 -16.59 30.19
CA ASP A 529 5.93 -17.79 29.55
C ASP A 529 5.49 -17.88 28.07
N CYS A 530 4.43 -17.18 27.72
CA CYS A 530 3.88 -17.04 26.37
C CYS A 530 4.07 -15.62 25.83
N ASN A 531 4.61 -15.49 24.61
CA ASN A 531 4.77 -14.21 23.91
C ASN A 531 3.45 -13.68 23.32
N ASP A 532 2.36 -14.44 23.39
CA ASP A 532 1.04 -13.98 22.95
C ASP A 532 0.45 -13.01 23.97
N ALA A 533 0.29 -11.75 23.57
CA ALA A 533 -0.29 -10.70 24.43
C ALA A 533 -1.73 -11.02 24.89
N GLY A 534 -2.45 -11.88 24.17
CA GLY A 534 -3.79 -12.40 24.48
C GLY A 534 -3.83 -13.61 25.41
N CYS A 535 -2.68 -14.12 25.85
CA CYS A 535 -2.58 -15.28 26.73
C CYS A 535 -2.45 -14.88 28.21
N ASP A 536 -3.22 -15.54 29.06
CA ASP A 536 -3.10 -15.51 30.51
C ASP A 536 -2.89 -16.95 31.01
N GLU A 537 -1.64 -17.30 31.29
CA GLU A 537 -1.26 -18.61 31.84
C GLU A 537 -1.82 -19.82 31.08
N GLY A 538 -1.66 -19.84 29.75
CA GLY A 538 -2.12 -20.94 28.91
C GLY A 538 -3.60 -20.84 28.51
N VAL A 539 -4.32 -19.80 28.93
CA VAL A 539 -5.71 -19.54 28.54
C VAL A 539 -5.81 -18.25 27.73
N ARG A 540 -6.58 -18.26 26.64
CA ARG A 540 -6.86 -17.05 25.87
C ARG A 540 -7.86 -16.17 26.60
N MET A 541 -7.44 -14.94 26.89
CA MET A 541 -8.26 -13.95 27.60
C MET A 541 -9.60 -13.67 26.92
N LEU A 542 -9.66 -13.68 25.58
CA LEU A 542 -10.88 -13.39 24.81
C LEU A 542 -11.87 -14.56 24.70
N SER A 543 -11.39 -15.80 24.72
CA SER A 543 -12.20 -16.99 24.42
C SER A 543 -12.32 -17.96 25.58
N GLY A 544 -11.51 -17.81 26.64
CA GLY A 544 -11.43 -18.77 27.75
C GLY A 544 -10.86 -20.15 27.37
N THR A 545 -10.53 -20.36 26.08
CA THR A 545 -9.98 -21.61 25.57
C THR A 545 -8.48 -21.71 25.82
N ALA A 546 -7.91 -22.91 25.72
CA ALA A 546 -6.47 -23.09 25.75
C ALA A 546 -5.75 -22.25 24.67
N CYS A 547 -4.57 -21.74 25.00
CA CYS A 547 -3.74 -20.93 24.12
C CYS A 547 -2.94 -21.83 23.17
N ALA A 548 -3.26 -21.76 21.87
CA ALA A 548 -2.54 -22.52 20.84
C ALA A 548 -1.02 -22.28 20.86
N HIS A 549 -0.56 -21.06 21.16
CA HIS A 549 0.89 -20.78 21.24
C HIS A 549 1.54 -21.46 22.46
N CYS A 550 0.85 -21.50 23.61
CA CYS A 550 1.31 -22.28 24.76
C CYS A 550 1.29 -23.78 24.46
N GLU A 551 0.25 -24.28 23.78
CA GLU A 551 0.19 -25.68 23.38
C GLU A 551 1.32 -26.05 22.41
N ASP A 552 1.60 -25.21 21.42
CA ASP A 552 2.68 -25.43 20.46
C ASP A 552 4.06 -25.31 21.13
N GLN A 553 4.23 -24.38 22.08
CA GLN A 553 5.43 -24.30 22.90
C GLN A 553 5.60 -25.54 23.76
N VAL A 554 4.54 -26.03 24.41
CA VAL A 554 4.55 -27.28 25.18
C VAL A 554 4.83 -28.48 24.27
N ARG A 555 4.24 -28.56 23.07
CA ARG A 555 4.52 -29.60 22.07
C ARG A 555 5.96 -29.56 21.61
N SER A 556 6.51 -28.38 21.36
CA SER A 556 7.91 -28.16 20.96
C SER A 556 8.87 -28.57 22.08
N LEU A 557 8.61 -28.16 23.33
CA LEU A 557 9.40 -28.55 24.49
C LEU A 557 9.31 -30.06 24.75
N ARG A 558 8.14 -30.68 24.58
CA ARG A 558 7.97 -32.15 24.67
C ARG A 558 8.69 -32.87 23.54
N ALA A 559 8.61 -32.39 22.31
CA ALA A 559 9.33 -32.96 21.17
C ALA A 559 10.85 -32.87 21.38
N ARG A 560 11.34 -31.73 21.88
CA ARG A 560 12.74 -31.52 22.22
C ARG A 560 13.20 -32.42 23.36
N ARG A 561 12.44 -32.51 24.44
CA ARG A 561 12.75 -33.41 25.56
C ARG A 561 12.81 -34.87 25.10
N ARG A 562 11.88 -35.30 24.23
CA ARG A 562 11.92 -36.64 23.60
C ARG A 562 13.16 -36.83 22.74
N HIS A 563 13.54 -35.83 21.94
CA HIS A 563 14.73 -35.89 21.12
C HIS A 563 16.01 -36.01 21.96
N VAL A 564 16.16 -35.18 23.00
CA VAL A 564 17.32 -35.24 23.90
C VAL A 564 17.32 -36.55 24.69
N ALA A 565 16.17 -37.01 25.17
CA ALA A 565 16.07 -38.31 25.86
C ALA A 565 16.47 -39.49 24.95
N ALA A 566 16.02 -39.50 23.69
CA ALA A 566 16.43 -40.50 22.71
C ALA A 566 17.93 -40.43 22.41
N HIS A 567 18.50 -39.22 22.37
CA HIS A 567 19.93 -39.03 22.18
C HIS A 567 20.77 -39.55 23.36
N VAL A 568 20.35 -39.25 24.60
CA VAL A 568 20.98 -39.75 25.83
C VAL A 568 20.88 -41.28 25.89
N GLN A 569 19.71 -41.85 25.59
CA GLN A 569 19.51 -43.30 25.58
C GLN A 569 20.40 -44.00 24.53
N ALA A 570 20.60 -43.38 23.36
CA ALA A 570 21.49 -43.90 22.33
C ALA A 570 22.98 -43.79 22.72
N GLN A 571 23.36 -42.76 23.47
CA GLN A 571 24.75 -42.55 23.92
C GLN A 571 25.12 -43.37 25.15
N LEU A 572 24.15 -43.69 26.00
CA LEU A 572 24.35 -44.40 27.26
C LEU A 572 23.36 -45.59 27.38
N PRO A 573 23.48 -46.60 26.48
CA PRO A 573 22.52 -47.70 26.41
C PRO A 573 22.53 -48.58 27.66
N ASP A 574 23.70 -48.78 28.29
CA ASP A 574 23.87 -49.65 29.46
C ASP A 574 23.85 -48.90 30.81
N ALA A 575 23.56 -47.59 30.79
CA ALA A 575 23.55 -46.79 31.99
C ALA A 575 22.30 -47.02 32.84
N THR A 576 22.45 -46.88 34.16
CA THR A 576 21.32 -46.93 35.10
C THR A 576 20.33 -45.79 34.84
N THR A 577 19.07 -45.96 35.25
CA THR A 577 18.02 -44.95 35.05
C THR A 577 18.37 -43.60 35.70
N GLU A 578 19.10 -43.61 36.82
CA GLU A 578 19.54 -42.41 37.51
C GLU A 578 20.64 -41.67 36.73
N GLN A 579 21.60 -42.41 36.15
CA GLN A 579 22.63 -41.85 35.27
C GLN A 579 22.04 -41.28 33.98
N GLN A 580 21.08 -41.97 33.36
CA GLN A 580 20.37 -41.48 32.18
C GLN A 580 19.58 -40.21 32.48
N ARG A 581 18.97 -40.11 33.68
CA ARG A 581 18.24 -38.92 34.11
C ARG A 581 19.16 -37.71 34.31
N ALA A 582 20.30 -37.89 34.99
CA ALA A 582 21.29 -36.83 35.18
C ALA A 582 21.82 -36.32 33.83
N ALA A 583 22.17 -37.23 32.91
CA ALA A 583 22.64 -36.87 31.57
C ALA A 583 21.58 -36.12 30.74
N LEU A 584 20.31 -36.48 30.85
CA LEU A 584 19.21 -35.77 30.21
C LEU A 584 19.04 -34.35 30.75
N GLU A 585 19.12 -34.16 32.07
CA GLU A 585 18.99 -32.85 32.70
C GLU A 585 20.14 -31.91 32.30
N ASP A 586 21.38 -32.41 32.26
CA ASP A 586 22.55 -31.65 31.82
C ASP A 586 22.48 -31.26 30.33
N GLN A 587 22.11 -32.21 29.45
CA GLN A 587 21.98 -31.91 28.03
C GLN A 587 20.84 -30.92 27.73
N LEU A 588 19.72 -30.99 28.45
CA LEU A 588 18.64 -30.00 28.32
C LEU A 588 19.10 -28.60 28.75
N ARG A 589 19.89 -28.49 29.82
CA ARG A 589 20.46 -27.21 30.28
C ARG A 589 21.38 -26.61 29.22
N ALA A 590 22.28 -27.41 28.66
CA ALA A 590 23.19 -26.97 27.59
C ALA A 590 22.45 -26.45 26.34
N VAL A 591 21.34 -27.10 25.95
CA VAL A 591 20.51 -26.66 24.82
C VAL A 591 19.84 -25.31 25.09
N VAL A 592 19.34 -25.09 26.30
CA VAL A 592 18.71 -23.82 26.69
C VAL A 592 19.73 -22.68 26.72
N ASP A 593 20.92 -22.93 27.27
CA ASP A 593 22.00 -21.92 27.34
C ASP A 593 22.48 -21.51 25.94
N ALA A 594 22.63 -22.48 25.03
CA ALA A 594 23.01 -22.21 23.64
C ALA A 594 21.96 -21.36 22.90
N GLU A 595 20.66 -21.58 23.17
CA GLU A 595 19.59 -20.78 22.57
C GLU A 595 19.54 -19.35 23.12
N ALA A 596 19.76 -19.18 24.43
CA ALA A 596 19.85 -17.88 25.07
C ALA A 596 21.00 -17.04 24.48
N ALA A 597 22.18 -17.65 24.29
CA ALA A 597 23.33 -17.00 23.65
C ALA A 597 23.01 -16.52 22.22
N ARG A 598 22.42 -17.39 21.39
CA ARG A 598 22.02 -17.05 20.01
C ARG A 598 20.96 -15.94 19.96
N PHE A 599 20.07 -15.88 20.94
CA PHE A 599 19.06 -14.83 21.01
C PHE A 599 19.69 -13.46 21.27
N GLU A 600 20.65 -13.39 22.21
CA GLU A 600 21.35 -12.16 22.54
C GLU A 600 22.25 -11.66 21.39
N GLU A 601 22.90 -12.58 20.66
CA GLU A 601 23.66 -12.24 19.45
C GLU A 601 22.77 -11.59 18.38
N ARG A 602 21.62 -12.21 18.04
CA ARG A 602 20.65 -11.63 17.10
C ARG A 602 20.08 -10.29 17.56
N ARG A 603 20.05 -10.02 18.86
CA ARG A 603 19.63 -8.73 19.41
C ARG A 603 20.70 -7.67 19.14
N ARG A 604 21.98 -7.98 19.40
CA ARG A 604 23.11 -7.07 19.13
C ARG A 604 23.23 -6.73 17.65
N GLU A 605 23.10 -7.72 16.77
CA GLU A 605 23.12 -7.49 15.32
C GLU A 605 22.01 -6.55 14.84
N ARG A 606 20.80 -6.67 15.40
CA ARG A 606 19.68 -5.78 15.05
C ARG A 606 19.96 -4.35 15.47
N VAL A 607 20.42 -4.15 16.71
CA VAL A 607 20.81 -2.81 17.19
C VAL A 607 21.91 -2.20 16.32
N ALA A 608 22.91 -2.98 15.92
CA ALA A 608 23.98 -2.50 15.05
C ALA A 608 23.49 -2.12 13.64
N LYS A 609 22.59 -2.92 13.05
CA LYS A 609 21.97 -2.63 11.74
C LYS A 609 21.14 -1.36 11.80
N ASP A 610 20.31 -1.20 12.83
CA ASP A 610 19.48 -0.01 13.00
C ASP A 610 20.33 1.26 13.18
N ALA A 611 21.42 1.18 13.95
CA ALA A 611 22.37 2.27 14.11
C ALA A 611 23.06 2.67 12.79
N ALA A 612 23.46 1.70 11.97
CA ALA A 612 24.07 1.96 10.66
C ALA A 612 23.09 2.65 9.68
N VAL A 613 21.83 2.21 9.66
CA VAL A 613 20.77 2.85 8.85
C VAL A 613 20.54 4.29 9.30
N ALA A 614 20.48 4.53 10.61
CA ALA A 614 20.31 5.88 11.18
C ALA A 614 21.49 6.81 10.82
N ALA A 615 22.72 6.32 10.89
CA ALA A 615 23.92 7.09 10.54
C ALA A 615 23.94 7.49 9.05
N LYS A 616 23.59 6.55 8.15
CA LYS A 616 23.51 6.85 6.71
C LYS A 616 22.45 7.90 6.40
N ALA A 617 21.28 7.83 7.04
CA ALA A 617 20.23 8.83 6.89
C ALA A 617 20.65 10.22 7.40
N ALA A 618 21.42 10.28 8.50
CA ALA A 618 21.96 11.53 9.02
C ALA A 618 22.97 12.16 8.05
N ALA A 619 23.89 11.36 7.48
CA ALA A 619 24.86 11.83 6.50
C ALA A 619 24.20 12.35 5.20
N ALA A 620 23.13 11.69 4.74
CA ALA A 620 22.39 12.15 3.57
C ALA A 620 21.71 13.51 3.81
N ARG A 621 21.11 13.71 4.99
CA ARG A 621 20.52 15.01 5.38
C ARG A 621 21.56 16.13 5.43
N ALA A 622 22.71 15.87 6.06
CA ALA A 622 23.79 16.84 6.14
C ALA A 622 24.31 17.27 4.76
N ARG A 623 24.37 16.34 3.80
CA ARG A 623 24.74 16.66 2.40
C ARG A 623 23.69 17.53 1.71
N GLN A 624 22.41 17.20 1.86
CA GLN A 624 21.32 18.00 1.26
C GLN A 624 21.30 19.42 1.81
N GLU A 625 21.49 19.57 3.12
CA GLU A 625 21.59 20.89 3.78
C GLU A 625 22.80 21.67 3.25
N ALA A 626 23.96 21.03 3.07
CA ALA A 626 25.14 21.65 2.49
C ALA A 626 24.94 22.07 1.03
N ASP A 627 24.32 21.21 0.20
CA ASP A 627 24.02 21.49 -1.20
C ASP A 627 23.00 22.65 -1.33
N GLU A 628 22.02 22.71 -0.44
CA GLU A 628 21.04 23.81 -0.42
C GLU A 628 21.66 25.13 0.03
N LEU A 629 22.53 25.12 1.03
CA LEU A 629 23.31 26.29 1.43
C LEU A 629 24.22 26.76 0.29
N ALA A 630 24.92 25.84 -0.37
CA ALA A 630 25.76 26.15 -1.52
C ALA A 630 24.94 26.76 -2.66
N ARG A 631 23.76 26.20 -2.95
CA ARG A 631 22.86 26.78 -3.95
C ARG A 631 22.43 28.19 -3.58
N ARG A 632 21.92 28.39 -2.36
CA ARG A 632 21.46 29.71 -1.90
C ARG A 632 22.57 30.75 -1.95
N ALA A 633 23.81 30.37 -1.64
CA ALA A 633 24.96 31.27 -1.70
C ALA A 633 25.40 31.67 -3.13
N MET A 634 24.89 31.02 -4.18
CA MET A 634 25.24 31.38 -5.56
C MET A 634 24.68 32.77 -5.91
N PRO A 635 25.51 33.70 -6.42
CA PRO A 635 25.04 34.98 -6.92
C PRO A 635 24.24 34.81 -8.23
N CYS A 636 23.52 35.85 -8.62
CA CYS A 636 22.84 35.89 -9.89
C CYS A 636 23.85 35.86 -11.04
N ALA A 637 23.70 34.92 -11.97
CA ALA A 637 24.57 34.73 -13.12
C ALA A 637 24.55 35.91 -14.12
N GLN A 638 23.53 36.77 -14.07
CA GLN A 638 23.39 37.92 -14.96
C GLN A 638 23.80 39.24 -14.30
N CYS A 639 23.23 39.58 -13.13
CA CYS A 639 23.48 40.87 -12.47
C CYS A 639 24.45 40.80 -11.28
N GLY A 640 24.87 39.61 -10.86
CA GLY A 640 25.80 39.42 -9.74
C GLY A 640 25.20 39.61 -8.34
N GLU A 641 23.89 39.82 -8.23
CA GLU A 641 23.21 39.96 -6.93
C GLU A 641 23.49 38.74 -6.03
N PRO A 642 23.97 38.92 -4.79
CA PRO A 642 24.36 37.81 -3.94
C PRO A 642 23.15 37.04 -3.42
N GLU A 643 23.37 35.78 -3.06
CA GLU A 643 22.39 34.92 -2.38
C GLU A 643 21.08 34.63 -3.13
N THR A 644 21.07 34.69 -4.47
CA THR A 644 19.85 34.54 -5.26
C THR A 644 19.60 33.13 -5.81
N GLY A 645 20.51 32.18 -5.60
CA GLY A 645 20.33 30.81 -6.09
C GLY A 645 20.55 30.61 -7.59
N GLY A 646 21.27 31.53 -8.25
CA GLY A 646 21.61 31.44 -9.67
C GLY A 646 20.98 32.53 -10.55
N LEU A 647 19.69 32.85 -10.42
CA LEU A 647 19.07 34.00 -11.11
C LEU A 647 18.18 34.76 -10.13
N CYS A 648 18.35 36.07 -10.03
CA CYS A 648 17.45 36.89 -9.22
C CYS A 648 16.06 36.98 -9.89
N GLY A 649 15.04 37.35 -9.12
CA GLY A 649 13.65 37.40 -9.61
C GLY A 649 13.48 38.31 -10.82
N THR A 650 14.26 39.38 -10.92
CA THR A 650 14.26 40.33 -12.04
C THR A 650 14.86 39.69 -13.30
N CYS A 651 16.10 39.19 -13.21
CA CYS A 651 16.80 38.53 -14.32
C CYS A 651 16.05 37.31 -14.86
N TRP A 652 15.50 36.49 -13.97
CA TRP A 652 14.65 35.37 -14.36
C TRP A 652 13.36 35.83 -15.06
N GLY A 653 12.71 36.88 -14.55
CA GLY A 653 11.51 37.44 -15.17
C GLY A 653 11.75 37.92 -16.61
N TRP A 654 12.87 38.61 -16.85
CA TRP A 654 13.26 39.04 -18.19
C TRP A 654 13.65 37.89 -19.11
N GLU A 655 14.48 36.94 -18.64
CA GLU A 655 14.85 35.77 -19.45
C GLU A 655 13.63 34.93 -19.86
N GLU A 656 12.67 34.77 -18.94
CA GLU A 656 11.43 34.07 -19.24
C GLU A 656 10.52 34.85 -20.20
N THR A 657 10.53 36.18 -20.12
CA THR A 657 9.81 37.06 -21.08
C THR A 657 10.34 36.88 -22.51
N GLU A 658 11.68 36.84 -22.68
CA GLU A 658 12.33 36.60 -23.97
C GLU A 658 12.00 35.21 -24.56
N LYS A 659 11.97 34.18 -23.71
CA LYS A 659 11.53 32.83 -24.11
C LYS A 659 10.08 32.82 -24.59
N LEU A 660 9.21 33.50 -23.85
CA LEU A 660 7.79 33.62 -24.21
C LEU A 660 7.58 34.40 -25.52
N LEU A 661 8.39 35.43 -25.77
CA LEU A 661 8.39 36.15 -27.06
C LEU A 661 8.81 35.25 -28.22
N THR A 662 9.84 34.43 -28.03
CA THR A 662 10.27 33.42 -29.02
C THR A 662 9.16 32.41 -29.31
N ASP A 663 8.45 31.95 -28.27
CA ASP A 663 7.32 31.05 -28.41
C ASP A 663 6.12 31.72 -29.10
N ALA A 664 5.81 32.98 -28.79
CA ALA A 664 4.77 33.78 -29.43
C ALA A 664 5.03 33.91 -30.95
N LYS A 665 6.25 34.28 -31.34
CA LYS A 665 6.70 34.33 -32.74
C LYS A 665 6.51 32.98 -33.45
N THR A 666 6.97 31.91 -32.81
CA THR A 666 6.86 30.55 -33.34
C THR A 666 5.40 30.12 -33.55
N LEU A 667 4.50 30.47 -32.63
CA LEU A 667 3.08 30.12 -32.71
C LEU A 667 2.39 30.79 -33.90
N VAL A 668 2.69 32.07 -34.17
CA VAL A 668 2.12 32.79 -35.32
C VAL A 668 2.65 32.22 -36.63
N ALA A 669 3.97 32.00 -36.74
CA ALA A 669 4.56 31.38 -37.91
C ALA A 669 3.96 30.00 -38.20
N ALA A 670 3.81 29.17 -37.16
CA ALA A 670 3.29 27.82 -37.28
C ALA A 670 1.77 27.74 -37.54
N GLY A 671 1.00 28.69 -37.02
CA GLY A 671 -0.46 28.65 -37.06
C GLY A 671 -1.11 29.50 -38.14
N CYS A 672 -0.43 30.55 -38.61
CA CYS A 672 -0.97 31.51 -39.57
C CYS A 672 -0.09 31.66 -40.82
N GLY A 673 1.12 31.08 -40.82
CA GLY A 673 1.98 31.02 -41.99
C GLY A 673 1.55 29.93 -42.97
N GLU A 674 1.78 30.21 -44.25
CA GLU A 674 1.62 29.23 -45.33
C GLU A 674 2.94 28.47 -45.49
N PRO A 675 2.95 27.12 -45.46
CA PRO A 675 4.19 26.34 -45.54
C PRO A 675 5.04 26.61 -46.78
N ASP A 676 4.38 26.99 -47.89
CA ASP A 676 5.01 27.22 -49.18
C ASP A 676 5.44 28.69 -49.38
N ASP A 677 5.02 29.60 -48.49
CA ASP A 677 5.39 31.02 -48.51
C ASP A 677 6.18 31.41 -47.25
N THR A 678 7.48 31.16 -47.32
CA THR A 678 8.41 31.46 -46.23
C THR A 678 8.55 32.96 -45.94
N GLU A 679 8.39 33.83 -46.95
CA GLU A 679 8.57 35.28 -46.80
C GLU A 679 7.36 35.90 -46.09
N LEU A 680 6.15 35.50 -46.48
CA LEU A 680 4.93 35.91 -45.79
C LEU A 680 4.91 35.38 -44.35
N THR A 681 5.31 34.11 -44.14
CA THR A 681 5.37 33.50 -42.81
C THR A 681 6.34 34.26 -41.89
N GLN A 682 7.52 34.63 -42.40
CA GLN A 682 8.48 35.44 -41.66
C GLN A 682 7.92 36.83 -41.33
N SER A 683 7.28 37.49 -42.30
CA SER A 683 6.68 38.82 -42.11
C SER A 683 5.58 38.81 -41.03
N LEU A 684 4.74 37.77 -41.01
CA LEU A 684 3.71 37.59 -39.97
C LEU A 684 4.33 37.36 -38.59
N ALA A 685 5.40 36.58 -38.51
CA ALA A 685 6.11 36.30 -37.28
C ALA A 685 6.77 37.56 -36.69
N ASP A 686 7.40 38.37 -37.54
CA ASP A 686 8.05 39.62 -37.14
C ASP A 686 7.03 40.70 -36.72
N MET A 687 5.90 40.79 -37.43
CA MET A 687 4.81 41.68 -37.03
C MET A 687 4.23 41.30 -35.67
N ALA A 688 4.05 40.00 -35.41
CA ALA A 688 3.56 39.50 -34.13
C ALA A 688 4.55 39.76 -32.99
N GLU A 689 5.84 39.56 -33.23
CA GLU A 689 6.90 39.89 -32.28
C GLU A 689 6.90 41.40 -31.93
N HIS A 690 6.83 42.27 -32.94
CA HIS A 690 6.76 43.72 -32.74
C HIS A 690 5.52 44.13 -31.92
N GLN A 691 4.35 43.56 -32.23
CA GLN A 691 3.13 43.81 -31.48
C GLN A 691 3.23 43.29 -30.03
N ALA A 692 3.84 42.13 -29.81
CA ALA A 692 4.04 41.57 -28.49
C ALA A 692 4.96 42.46 -27.63
N HIS A 693 6.08 42.92 -28.19
CA HIS A 693 6.98 43.87 -27.53
C HIS A 693 6.26 45.15 -27.12
N ALA A 694 5.49 45.77 -28.01
CA ALA A 694 4.75 46.99 -27.70
C ALA A 694 3.75 46.80 -26.54
N ARG A 695 3.05 45.65 -26.49
CA ARG A 695 2.09 45.33 -25.43
C ARG A 695 2.75 45.01 -24.09
N ILE A 696 3.93 44.39 -24.12
CA ILE A 696 4.74 44.14 -22.91
C ILE A 696 5.28 45.46 -22.38
N GLN A 697 5.79 46.34 -23.25
CA GLN A 697 6.28 47.66 -22.86
C GLN A 697 5.18 48.49 -22.19
N ASP A 698 3.97 48.55 -22.77
CA ASP A 698 2.83 49.23 -22.17
C ASP A 698 2.49 48.67 -20.76
N ALA A 699 2.64 47.36 -20.54
CA ALA A 699 2.45 46.77 -19.21
C ALA A 699 3.57 47.16 -18.23
N CYS A 700 4.82 47.22 -18.70
CA CYS A 700 5.95 47.72 -17.92
C CYS A 700 5.76 49.20 -17.53
N ASP A 701 5.41 50.06 -18.50
CA ASP A 701 5.19 51.49 -18.29
C ASP A 701 4.05 51.73 -17.28
N LYS A 702 2.98 50.94 -17.35
CA LYS A 702 1.88 50.99 -16.36
C LYS A 702 2.32 50.57 -14.96
N ALA A 703 3.14 49.54 -14.85
CA ALA A 703 3.68 49.10 -13.57
C ALA A 703 4.64 50.14 -12.98
N GLU A 704 5.49 50.73 -13.81
CA GLU A 704 6.41 51.81 -13.42
C GLU A 704 5.64 53.06 -12.97
N ALA A 705 4.63 53.50 -13.72
CA ALA A 705 3.76 54.62 -13.35
C ALA A 705 3.00 54.38 -12.03
N ALA A 706 2.76 53.11 -11.67
CA ALA A 706 2.17 52.71 -10.39
C ALA A 706 3.20 52.61 -9.24
N GLY A 707 4.49 52.91 -9.48
CA GLY A 707 5.56 52.86 -8.49
C GLY A 707 6.03 51.44 -8.16
N ALA A 708 5.90 50.49 -9.10
CA ALA A 708 6.33 49.12 -8.88
C ALA A 708 7.86 48.98 -8.81
N SER A 709 8.35 48.00 -8.03
CA SER A 709 9.78 47.65 -7.99
C SER A 709 10.23 46.94 -9.28
N ALA A 710 11.53 46.92 -9.55
CA ALA A 710 12.10 46.26 -10.74
C ALA A 710 11.66 44.78 -10.88
N THR A 711 11.56 44.05 -9.76
CA THR A 711 11.08 42.65 -9.77
C THR A 711 9.59 42.56 -10.12
N MET A 712 8.76 43.50 -9.66
CA MET A 712 7.35 43.55 -10.01
C MET A 712 7.13 43.95 -11.48
N ILE A 713 7.98 44.85 -12.01
CA ILE A 713 7.97 45.21 -13.44
C ILE A 713 8.34 43.98 -14.30
N ALA A 714 9.42 43.27 -13.96
CA ALA A 714 9.81 42.05 -14.67
C ALA A 714 8.73 40.95 -14.59
N LEU A 715 8.05 40.82 -13.44
CA LEU A 715 6.91 39.91 -13.29
C LEU A 715 5.72 40.32 -14.16
N ALA A 716 5.40 41.62 -14.23
CA ALA A 716 4.33 42.14 -15.08
C ALA A 716 4.63 41.89 -16.56
N ALA A 717 5.88 42.10 -16.99
CA ALA A 717 6.35 41.79 -18.35
C ALA A 717 6.12 40.32 -18.69
N LYS A 718 6.56 39.42 -17.80
CA LYS A 718 6.38 37.97 -17.96
C LYS A 718 4.91 37.57 -18.03
N MET A 719 4.09 38.06 -17.10
CA MET A 719 2.65 37.77 -17.09
C MET A 719 2.00 38.23 -18.39
N LYS A 720 2.38 39.41 -18.89
CA LYS A 720 1.87 39.93 -20.15
C LYS A 720 2.31 39.09 -21.35
N ALA A 721 3.56 38.66 -21.38
CA ALA A 721 4.07 37.76 -22.41
C ALA A 721 3.33 36.41 -22.42
N GLN A 722 3.02 35.86 -21.24
CA GLN A 722 2.23 34.63 -21.11
C GLN A 722 0.81 34.80 -21.69
N ASP A 723 0.13 35.91 -21.36
CA ASP A 723 -1.19 36.22 -21.92
C ASP A 723 -1.15 36.30 -23.45
N ILE A 724 -0.10 36.92 -24.02
CA ILE A 724 0.09 37.03 -25.47
C ILE A 724 0.32 35.65 -26.11
N VAL A 725 1.15 34.80 -25.49
CA VAL A 725 1.37 33.42 -25.96
C VAL A 725 0.06 32.63 -25.98
N ASP A 726 -0.77 32.75 -24.94
CA ASP A 726 -2.06 32.06 -24.87
C ASP A 726 -3.06 32.58 -25.91
N GLU A 727 -3.07 33.89 -26.17
CA GLU A 727 -3.86 34.53 -27.22
C GLU A 727 -3.43 34.06 -28.62
N TYR A 728 -2.14 34.07 -28.91
CA TYR A 728 -1.58 33.64 -30.20
C TYR A 728 -1.76 32.15 -30.42
N ARG A 729 -1.62 31.31 -29.38
CA ARG A 729 -1.94 29.89 -29.46
C ARG A 729 -3.41 29.65 -29.81
N THR A 730 -4.32 30.38 -29.18
CA THR A 730 -5.76 30.27 -29.45
C THR A 730 -6.07 30.68 -30.89
N THR A 731 -5.45 31.75 -31.37
CA THR A 731 -5.61 32.21 -32.77
C THR A 731 -5.03 31.19 -33.76
N ALA A 732 -3.83 30.68 -33.52
CA ALA A 732 -3.19 29.64 -34.32
C ALA A 732 -4.06 28.38 -34.42
N LEU A 733 -4.60 27.89 -33.31
CA LEU A 733 -5.47 26.71 -33.30
C LEU A 733 -6.79 26.95 -34.06
N ARG A 734 -7.34 28.16 -33.98
CA ARG A 734 -8.55 28.53 -34.73
C ARG A 734 -8.28 28.59 -36.23
N THR A 735 -7.17 29.19 -36.66
CA THR A 735 -6.77 29.26 -38.07
C THR A 735 -6.53 27.86 -38.64
N LEU A 736 -5.70 27.05 -37.97
CA LEU A 736 -5.46 25.66 -38.34
C LEU A 736 -6.73 24.81 -38.32
N GLY A 737 -7.66 25.10 -37.41
CA GLY A 737 -8.96 24.44 -37.30
C GLY A 737 -9.79 24.48 -38.59
N SER A 738 -9.56 25.49 -39.43
CA SER A 738 -10.26 25.68 -40.71
C SER A 738 -9.52 25.07 -41.92
N GLU A 739 -8.33 24.50 -41.73
CA GLU A 739 -7.59 23.90 -42.83
C GLU A 739 -8.28 22.64 -43.38
N PHE A 740 -8.10 22.41 -44.68
CA PHE A 740 -8.71 21.29 -45.38
C PHE A 740 -8.40 19.93 -44.72
N GLN A 741 -7.15 19.71 -44.29
CA GLN A 741 -6.76 18.46 -43.64
C GLN A 741 -7.47 18.26 -42.29
N VAL A 742 -7.69 19.34 -41.53
CA VAL A 742 -8.38 19.31 -40.24
C VAL A 742 -9.87 19.06 -40.43
N GLU A 743 -10.51 19.73 -41.39
CA GLU A 743 -11.93 19.51 -41.72
C GLU A 743 -12.19 18.14 -42.37
N ALA A 744 -11.23 17.59 -43.12
CA ALA A 744 -11.32 16.22 -43.63
C ALA A 744 -11.35 15.21 -42.47
N GLU A 745 -10.46 15.36 -41.49
CA GLU A 745 -10.43 14.47 -40.31
C GLU A 745 -11.68 14.63 -39.44
N ALA A 746 -12.19 15.85 -39.29
CA ALA A 746 -13.46 16.13 -38.62
C ALA A 746 -14.65 15.40 -39.26
N ARG A 747 -14.75 15.48 -40.60
CA ARG A 747 -15.77 14.77 -41.38
C ARG A 747 -15.63 13.26 -41.27
N ASN A 748 -14.41 12.74 -41.28
CA ASN A 748 -14.14 11.32 -41.09
C ASN A 748 -14.59 10.83 -39.72
N ALA A 749 -14.30 11.60 -38.66
CA ALA A 749 -14.70 11.30 -37.29
C ALA A 749 -16.23 11.35 -37.12
N HIS A 750 -16.89 12.37 -37.70
CA HIS A 750 -18.36 12.46 -37.74
C HIS A 750 -18.97 11.23 -38.42
N ALA A 751 -18.52 10.92 -39.65
CA ALA A 751 -19.01 9.78 -40.41
C ALA A 751 -18.75 8.44 -39.70
N ALA A 752 -17.59 8.29 -39.04
CA ALA A 752 -17.28 7.10 -38.26
C ALA A 752 -18.21 6.91 -37.06
N GLN A 753 -18.55 8.01 -36.38
CA GLN A 753 -19.49 7.97 -35.27
C GLN A 753 -20.93 7.69 -35.76
N MET A 754 -21.32 8.26 -36.91
CA MET A 754 -22.62 7.98 -37.53
C MET A 754 -22.79 6.54 -38.00
N ARG A 755 -21.71 5.86 -38.44
CA ARG A 755 -21.75 4.40 -38.71
C ARG A 755 -22.09 3.57 -37.47
N ARG A 756 -21.88 4.12 -36.27
CA ARG A 756 -22.21 3.53 -34.98
C ARG A 756 -23.53 4.04 -34.41
N ARG A 757 -24.40 4.61 -35.25
CA ARG A 757 -25.73 5.15 -34.85
C ARG A 757 -26.56 4.16 -34.02
N HIS A 758 -26.48 2.86 -34.31
CA HIS A 758 -27.22 1.80 -33.60
C HIS A 758 -26.83 1.65 -32.11
N LEU A 759 -25.69 2.22 -31.68
CA LEU A 759 -25.27 2.23 -30.28
C LEU A 759 -25.89 3.38 -29.46
N HIS A 760 -26.68 4.25 -30.10
CA HIS A 760 -27.29 5.41 -29.45
C HIS A 760 -28.81 5.24 -29.34
N PRO A 761 -29.45 5.71 -28.24
CA PRO A 761 -30.89 5.57 -28.02
C PRO A 761 -31.75 6.26 -29.09
N SER A 762 -31.24 7.34 -29.69
CA SER A 762 -31.94 8.12 -30.71
C SER A 762 -30.99 8.59 -31.83
N ILE A 763 -31.58 9.05 -32.93
CA ILE A 763 -30.83 9.69 -34.03
C ILE A 763 -30.18 10.99 -33.55
N GLU A 764 -30.88 11.74 -32.71
CA GLU A 764 -30.39 13.01 -32.17
C GLU A 764 -29.18 12.79 -31.26
N ASP A 765 -29.20 11.76 -30.41
CA ASP A 765 -28.05 11.40 -29.57
C ASP A 765 -26.84 10.95 -30.41
N ALA A 766 -27.08 10.19 -31.49
CA ALA A 766 -26.03 9.79 -32.43
C ALA A 766 -25.42 11.01 -33.13
N GLU A 767 -26.24 11.97 -33.56
CA GLU A 767 -25.81 13.20 -34.22
C GLU A 767 -25.00 14.08 -33.25
N GLN A 768 -25.48 14.29 -32.01
CA GLN A 768 -24.73 15.01 -30.99
C GLN A 768 -23.39 14.36 -30.66
N ALA A 769 -23.34 13.03 -30.60
CA ALA A 769 -22.10 12.29 -30.39
C ALA A 769 -21.15 12.46 -31.59
N ALA A 770 -21.68 12.47 -32.82
CA ALA A 770 -20.91 12.68 -34.04
C ALA A 770 -20.35 14.11 -34.15
N THR A 771 -21.14 15.14 -33.79
CA THR A 771 -20.67 16.53 -33.71
C THR A 771 -19.54 16.67 -32.69
N LYS A 772 -19.69 16.11 -31.49
CA LYS A 772 -18.63 16.13 -30.46
C LYS A 772 -17.35 15.42 -30.91
N ALA A 773 -17.49 14.27 -31.60
CA ALA A 773 -16.36 13.55 -32.16
C ALA A 773 -15.63 14.36 -33.23
N ALA A 774 -16.38 15.07 -34.09
CA ALA A 774 -15.82 15.95 -35.10
C ALA A 774 -15.08 17.16 -34.49
N GLU A 775 -15.66 17.81 -33.48
CA GLU A 775 -15.02 18.92 -32.76
C GLU A 775 -13.72 18.49 -32.07
N GLU A 776 -13.74 17.33 -31.42
CA GLU A 776 -12.54 16.79 -30.76
C GLU A 776 -11.47 16.38 -31.78
N ALA A 777 -11.86 15.82 -32.93
CA ALA A 777 -10.94 15.52 -34.02
C ALA A 777 -10.33 16.81 -34.59
N ARG A 778 -11.13 17.87 -34.82
CA ARG A 778 -10.62 19.18 -35.25
C ARG A 778 -9.55 19.70 -34.30
N ARG A 779 -9.87 19.72 -33.00
CA ARG A 779 -8.97 20.22 -31.96
C ARG A 779 -7.65 19.46 -31.93
N ARG A 780 -7.69 18.12 -31.95
CA ARG A 780 -6.48 17.28 -31.90
C ARG A 780 -5.62 17.42 -33.14
N THR A 781 -6.22 17.47 -34.32
CA THR A 781 -5.48 17.60 -35.58
C THR A 781 -4.85 18.99 -35.68
N ALA A 782 -5.57 20.05 -35.30
CA ALA A 782 -5.00 21.40 -35.22
C ALA A 782 -3.84 21.50 -34.21
N GLU A 783 -3.95 20.88 -33.02
CA GLU A 783 -2.86 20.82 -32.03
C GLU A 783 -1.63 20.06 -32.55
N HIS A 784 -1.87 18.98 -33.30
CA HIS A 784 -0.81 18.19 -33.93
C HIS A 784 -0.08 19.00 -35.00
N LEU A 785 -0.80 19.64 -35.92
CA LEU A 785 -0.24 20.51 -36.96
C LEU A 785 0.54 21.68 -36.36
N LEU A 786 -0.02 22.35 -35.34
CA LEU A 786 0.64 23.44 -34.64
C LEU A 786 1.98 22.99 -34.04
N THR A 787 2.00 21.82 -33.39
CA THR A 787 3.22 21.25 -32.81
C THR A 787 4.25 20.91 -33.88
N GLN A 788 3.82 20.27 -34.96
CA GLN A 788 4.68 19.89 -36.08
C GLN A 788 5.30 21.12 -36.74
N ARG A 789 4.48 22.11 -37.14
CA ARG A 789 4.94 23.34 -37.78
C ARG A 789 5.80 24.20 -36.86
N SER A 790 5.48 24.27 -35.56
CA SER A 790 6.32 24.97 -34.58
C SER A 790 7.72 24.35 -34.48
N ASN A 791 7.82 23.03 -34.52
CA ASN A 791 9.11 22.35 -34.46
C ASN A 791 9.91 22.54 -35.76
N ALA A 792 9.25 22.51 -36.92
CA ALA A 792 9.88 22.81 -38.21
C ALA A 792 10.40 24.25 -38.26
N TRP A 793 9.60 25.22 -37.79
CA TRP A 793 10.00 26.61 -37.67
C TRP A 793 11.24 26.80 -36.79
N ARG A 794 11.23 26.24 -35.58
CA ARG A 794 12.40 26.31 -34.68
C ARG A 794 13.62 25.64 -35.30
N ALA A 795 13.47 24.50 -35.97
CA ALA A 795 14.60 23.82 -36.62
C ALA A 795 15.21 24.68 -37.74
N ALA A 796 14.40 25.41 -38.50
CA ALA A 796 14.88 26.33 -39.54
C ALA A 796 15.56 27.59 -38.98
N HIS A 797 15.19 28.02 -37.78
CA HIS A 797 15.66 29.27 -37.15
C HIS A 797 16.63 29.06 -35.99
N THR A 798 16.99 27.81 -35.68
CA THR A 798 18.07 27.51 -34.75
C THR A 798 19.38 27.57 -35.54
N PRO A 799 20.30 28.51 -35.27
CA PRO A 799 21.59 28.50 -35.92
C PRO A 799 22.29 27.15 -35.64
N ALA A 800 22.92 26.58 -36.67
CA ALA A 800 23.74 25.38 -36.49
C ALA A 800 24.72 25.62 -35.33
N PRO A 801 24.90 24.67 -34.40
CA PRO A 801 25.86 24.84 -33.32
C PRO A 801 27.20 25.20 -33.92
N THR A 802 27.70 26.40 -33.61
CA THR A 802 29.11 26.69 -33.80
C THR A 802 29.83 25.71 -32.90
N GLU A 803 30.45 24.68 -33.49
CA GLU A 803 31.29 23.75 -32.74
C GLU A 803 32.26 24.60 -31.92
N PRO A 804 32.20 24.59 -30.58
CA PRO A 804 33.21 25.24 -29.80
C PRO A 804 34.52 24.57 -30.17
N ALA A 805 35.52 25.37 -30.58
CA ALA A 805 36.85 24.87 -30.89
C ALA A 805 37.26 23.87 -29.80
N ARG A 806 37.39 22.60 -30.19
CA ARG A 806 37.79 21.53 -29.27
C ARG A 806 39.10 21.97 -28.62
N ASN A 807 39.02 22.35 -27.35
CA ASN A 807 40.20 22.41 -26.51
C ASN A 807 40.56 20.94 -26.24
N ASP A 808 41.45 20.39 -27.06
CA ASP A 808 42.04 19.06 -26.92
C ASP A 808 42.96 18.98 -25.68
N GLN A 809 42.43 19.31 -24.50
CA GLN A 809 43.05 18.97 -23.23
C GLN A 809 42.34 17.75 -22.64
N PRO A 810 42.98 16.57 -22.67
CA PRO A 810 42.40 15.38 -22.07
C PRO A 810 42.18 15.62 -20.58
N THR A 811 40.98 15.29 -20.11
CA THR A 811 40.59 15.49 -18.71
C THR A 811 41.44 14.59 -17.80
N VAL A 812 41.66 15.01 -16.55
CA VAL A 812 42.40 14.25 -15.52
C VAL A 812 41.89 12.81 -15.39
N TYR A 813 40.60 12.60 -15.67
CA TYR A 813 39.97 11.29 -15.70
C TYR A 813 40.43 10.41 -16.87
N GLU A 814 40.60 10.98 -18.07
CA GLU A 814 41.09 10.25 -19.25
C GLU A 814 42.57 9.87 -19.10
N THR A 815 43.38 10.75 -18.51
CA THR A 815 44.78 10.47 -18.18
C THR A 815 44.88 9.36 -17.12
N GLY A 816 44.04 9.40 -16.08
CA GLY A 816 43.96 8.36 -15.06
C GLY A 816 43.47 7.01 -15.60
N ALA A 817 42.48 7.02 -16.49
CA ALA A 817 41.96 5.81 -17.14
C ALA A 817 42.96 5.18 -18.12
N ALA A 818 43.85 5.98 -18.73
CA ALA A 818 44.94 5.46 -19.56
C ALA A 818 46.05 4.82 -18.71
N GLN A 819 46.42 5.43 -17.58
CA GLN A 819 47.40 4.87 -16.66
C GLN A 819 46.92 3.58 -15.97
N ALA A 820 45.64 3.51 -15.59
CA ALA A 820 45.04 2.31 -15.04
C ALA A 820 44.99 1.16 -16.06
N ARG A 821 44.74 1.46 -17.34
CA ARG A 821 44.76 0.47 -18.42
C ARG A 821 46.18 -0.04 -18.73
N ALA A 822 47.19 0.82 -18.60
CA ALA A 822 48.59 0.42 -18.75
C ALA A 822 49.08 -0.47 -17.59
N ALA A 823 48.54 -0.30 -16.37
CA ALA A 823 48.95 -1.06 -15.20
C ALA A 823 48.34 -2.48 -15.09
N VAL A 824 47.21 -2.74 -15.76
CA VAL A 824 46.42 -3.99 -15.57
C VAL A 824 46.70 -5.05 -16.65
N THR A 825 47.55 -4.79 -17.64
CA THR A 825 47.76 -5.74 -18.75
C THR A 825 49.11 -6.47 -18.63
N PRO A 826 49.17 -7.78 -18.31
CA PRO A 826 50.38 -8.56 -18.48
C PRO A 826 50.65 -8.74 -19.97
N ALA A 827 51.90 -8.57 -20.38
CA ALA A 827 52.36 -8.66 -21.75
C ALA A 827 52.03 -10.03 -22.39
N GLN A 828 50.95 -10.11 -23.17
CA GLN A 828 50.77 -11.14 -24.18
C GLN A 828 51.39 -10.66 -25.49
N ARG A 829 52.45 -11.35 -25.94
CA ARG A 829 52.97 -11.20 -27.31
C ARG A 829 51.87 -11.58 -28.30
N PRO A 830 51.47 -10.71 -29.25
CA PRO A 830 50.54 -11.10 -30.29
C PRO A 830 51.25 -12.07 -31.25
N GLN A 831 50.82 -13.33 -31.25
CA GLN A 831 51.13 -14.25 -32.32
C GLN A 831 50.43 -13.75 -33.59
N GLY A 832 51.18 -13.60 -34.68
CA GLY A 832 50.65 -13.17 -35.99
C GLY A 832 51.00 -11.74 -36.43
N ALA A 833 52.06 -11.14 -35.91
CA ALA A 833 52.61 -9.91 -36.52
C ALA A 833 53.53 -10.26 -37.70
N TRP A 834 53.37 -9.58 -38.82
CA TRP A 834 54.26 -9.67 -39.98
C TRP A 834 54.61 -8.25 -40.48
N THR A 835 55.77 -8.08 -41.07
CA THR A 835 56.24 -6.79 -41.59
C THR A 835 56.07 -6.71 -43.10
N CYS A 836 55.45 -5.63 -43.58
CA CYS A 836 55.38 -5.33 -45.00
C CYS A 836 56.80 -5.23 -45.59
N THR A 837 57.10 -6.03 -46.61
CA THR A 837 58.42 -6.05 -47.24
C THR A 837 58.76 -4.77 -47.99
N ALA A 838 57.74 -3.97 -48.36
CA ALA A 838 57.92 -2.73 -49.11
C ALA A 838 58.12 -1.49 -48.23
N CYS A 839 57.42 -1.36 -47.10
CA CYS A 839 57.48 -0.17 -46.25
C CYS A 839 57.90 -0.44 -44.80
N GLY A 840 58.18 -1.69 -44.44
CA GLY A 840 58.63 -2.08 -43.10
C GLY A 840 57.57 -1.99 -42.00
N LEU A 841 56.32 -1.67 -42.34
CA LEU A 841 55.25 -1.53 -41.34
C LEU A 841 54.87 -2.90 -40.74
N ALA A 842 54.89 -3.00 -39.42
CA ALA A 842 54.44 -4.19 -38.70
C ALA A 842 52.91 -4.22 -38.60
N LEU A 843 52.30 -5.27 -39.12
CA LEU A 843 50.85 -5.46 -39.21
C LEU A 843 50.45 -6.77 -38.54
N ILE A 844 49.26 -6.77 -37.94
CA ILE A 844 48.71 -7.94 -37.23
C ILE A 844 47.77 -8.68 -38.18
N GLY A 845 48.02 -9.97 -38.41
CA GLY A 845 47.25 -10.82 -39.32
C GLY A 845 48.13 -11.79 -40.12
N ARG A 846 47.54 -12.53 -41.07
CA ARG A 846 48.31 -13.38 -41.99
C ARG A 846 48.80 -12.53 -43.18
N PRO A 847 50.09 -12.60 -43.57
CA PRO A 847 50.58 -11.86 -44.73
C PRO A 847 49.85 -12.29 -46.02
N PRO A 848 49.52 -11.36 -46.93
CA PRO A 848 49.18 -11.69 -48.31
C PRO A 848 50.40 -12.32 -49.02
N ALA A 849 50.17 -13.04 -50.10
CA ALA A 849 51.18 -13.91 -50.74
C ALA A 849 52.44 -13.16 -51.22
N ASP A 850 52.32 -11.85 -51.51
CA ASP A 850 53.39 -10.99 -51.98
C ASP A 850 54.08 -10.20 -50.85
N GLY A 851 53.59 -10.32 -49.61
CA GLY A 851 54.16 -9.68 -48.43
C GLY A 851 54.08 -8.15 -48.46
N ARG A 852 53.15 -7.54 -49.21
CA ARG A 852 52.94 -6.08 -49.24
C ARG A 852 51.64 -5.70 -48.55
N CYS A 853 51.63 -4.58 -47.84
CA CYS A 853 50.39 -4.07 -47.24
C CYS A 853 49.54 -3.34 -48.28
N ALA A 854 48.22 -3.32 -48.08
CA ALA A 854 47.27 -2.66 -48.99
C ALA A 854 47.62 -1.19 -49.32
N ALA A 855 48.26 -0.47 -48.40
CA ALA A 855 48.73 0.90 -48.65
C ALA A 855 49.86 0.99 -49.70
N CYS A 856 50.71 -0.03 -49.80
CA CYS A 856 51.78 -0.12 -50.80
C CYS A 856 51.28 -0.65 -52.15
N GLU A 857 50.30 -1.57 -52.14
CA GLU A 857 49.62 -1.99 -53.38
C GLU A 857 48.88 -0.81 -54.03
N GLY A 858 48.27 0.07 -53.22
CA GLY A 858 47.59 1.28 -53.71
C GLY A 858 48.50 2.34 -54.32
N GLN A 859 49.83 2.31 -54.07
CA GLN A 859 50.78 3.27 -54.64
C GLN A 859 51.36 2.83 -56.00
N ALA A 860 51.24 1.55 -56.39
CA ALA A 860 51.68 1.06 -57.70
C ALA A 860 50.64 1.30 -58.83
N ALA A 861 49.39 1.64 -58.49
CA ALA A 861 48.32 1.96 -59.45
C ALA A 861 48.05 3.47 -59.50
N GLY A 862 49.12 4.28 -59.54
CA GLY A 862 49.07 5.75 -59.57
C GLY A 862 48.37 6.33 -60.79
N LEU A 863 47.04 6.36 -60.76
CA LEU A 863 46.23 7.35 -61.46
C LEU A 863 45.49 8.17 -60.40
N SER A 864 45.76 9.47 -60.43
CA SER A 864 45.35 10.43 -59.40
C SER A 864 43.83 10.51 -59.27
N ARG A 865 43.37 10.78 -58.04
CA ARG A 865 41.95 10.96 -57.68
C ARG A 865 41.27 12.10 -58.47
N ALA A 866 42.05 12.97 -59.12
CA ALA A 866 41.58 14.08 -59.95
C ALA A 866 41.03 13.63 -61.33
N GLU A 867 41.55 12.55 -61.92
CA GLU A 867 41.05 12.06 -63.22
C GLU A 867 39.75 11.24 -63.10
N ARG A 868 39.43 10.73 -61.90
CA ARG A 868 38.16 10.04 -61.62
C ARG A 868 36.97 10.98 -61.44
N PHE A 869 37.21 12.25 -61.08
CA PHE A 869 36.15 13.26 -61.00
C PHE A 869 35.78 13.86 -62.36
N ALA A 870 36.73 13.91 -63.31
CA ALA A 870 36.49 14.44 -64.66
C ALA A 870 35.71 13.48 -65.58
N ARG A 871 35.60 12.19 -65.25
CA ARG A 871 34.83 11.19 -66.04
C ARG A 871 33.42 10.88 -65.54
N LEU A 872 32.99 11.47 -64.41
CA LEU A 872 31.62 11.31 -63.89
C LEU A 872 30.72 12.55 -64.13
N ALA A 873 31.27 13.64 -64.66
CA ALA A 873 30.52 14.85 -65.05
C ALA A 873 30.24 14.94 -66.55
N GLY A 874 30.33 13.83 -67.30
CA GLY A 874 30.04 13.81 -68.74
C GLY A 874 29.82 12.40 -69.28
N ALA A 875 28.67 11.78 -68.96
CA ALA A 875 28.01 10.73 -69.75
C ALA A 875 26.76 10.18 -69.04
N ALA A 876 25.62 10.83 -69.27
CA ALA A 876 24.24 10.33 -69.28
C ALA A 876 23.37 11.61 -69.48
N SER A 877 22.76 11.92 -70.62
CA SER A 877 21.95 11.09 -71.54
C SER A 877 20.95 10.23 -70.80
#